data_AF-A0A8T8D536-F1
#
_entry.id   AF-A0A8T8D536-F1
#
_cell.length_a   1.000
_cell.length_b   1.000
_cell.length_c   1.000
_cell.angle_alpha   90.00
_cell.angle_beta   90.00
_cell.angle_gamma   90.00
#
_symmetry.space_group_name_H-M   'P 1'
#
loop_
_entity.id
_entity.type
_entity.pdbx_description
1 polymer ?
#
loop_
_entity_poly.entity_id
_entity_poly.type
_entity_poly.pdbx_seq_one_letter_code
_entity_poly.pdbx_strand_id
1 'polypeptide(L)'
;MSTAAERFTPRQRELLARFVSNLDQNVYAIYNLPEEVVAVIFAYVSRSPRSFRENLLRLMEDPELNLLGSLPSQPEPAAAGGPASAAAASDPTGPDPAGPDPAGVHLDGPVTLAPEATGPAGVQASGEAEGAGRPAATAGVRSAPSGVPAGAPAQPAAGDRPPVAGSLAVAAEKARRFHEKWVVGYGHASVAELAKAAVGIERISRLASARLETANPWLSFIEYSQRYQMPRRGAYVVPPELEAAGAPELLAEFHRVQEVTYDAYQELFRGLVEHLERVEPPQPGETARARASRLEKQAFEDARYALTLAVETNLGMVGNGRALRDAIVRLLSDPYEETTRLALAIRREVTRVLPTLVRYAEPNPRLQAADAEVARGVAEALQRHRRVRAVASDPVILLDWTGRGAADGGPPAAKAAGGAGLLAAAPGAGAAAEAAAGAPGVLGSPGVAVEEVQSTPDEQAALDVILGAWLHEYGSGGWPETGDVLAAMTPAEKLALFAKAVTGLGPHDPPPEAFKLVRYRVELTVSEASWHQLLRHSRRMHFAAQAPGVEHGITVPPRIQDAGLAPVLMRAVDAAERLFFRLTRAGLPLAAHYVVTNAHRRRVVAEFDLWQLYHLITLRGKPEAQWDIRQTVHRLAQRVMVVHPNLVRCAPRLMAVLEAAGALEPVAREQPR
;
A
#
# COMPACT_ATOMS: atom_id res chain seq x y z
N MET A 1 6.79 -21.81 -28.35
CA MET A 1 6.15 -20.62 -27.77
C MET A 1 5.03 -20.19 -28.73
N SER A 2 3.77 -20.41 -28.37
CA SER A 2 2.66 -19.82 -29.13
C SER A 2 2.72 -18.31 -28.92
N THR A 3 2.69 -17.54 -30.00
CA THR A 3 2.68 -16.07 -29.94
C THR A 3 1.36 -15.63 -29.31
N ALA A 4 1.36 -14.52 -28.56
CA ALA A 4 0.16 -13.99 -27.90
C ALA A 4 -1.05 -13.79 -28.84
N ALA A 5 -0.79 -13.70 -30.16
CA ALA A 5 -1.79 -13.59 -31.22
C ALA A 5 -2.80 -14.74 -31.27
N GLU A 6 -2.46 -15.96 -30.83
CA GLU A 6 -3.31 -17.15 -30.93
C GLU A 6 -4.20 -17.43 -29.70
N ARG A 7 -4.16 -16.57 -28.67
CA ARG A 7 -4.86 -16.83 -27.39
C ARG A 7 -6.39 -16.78 -27.48
N PHE A 8 -6.94 -15.95 -28.37
CA PHE A 8 -8.38 -15.70 -28.48
C PHE A 8 -8.84 -15.78 -29.93
N THR A 9 -10.01 -16.38 -30.17
CA THR A 9 -10.62 -16.40 -31.51
C THR A 9 -10.96 -14.98 -31.99
N PRO A 10 -11.12 -14.73 -33.31
CA PRO A 10 -11.51 -13.41 -33.82
C PRO A 10 -12.78 -12.86 -33.15
N ARG A 11 -13.78 -13.72 -32.91
CA ARG A 11 -15.01 -13.34 -32.23
C ARG A 11 -14.78 -12.94 -30.76
N GLN A 12 -13.97 -13.71 -30.03
CA GLN A 12 -13.63 -13.39 -28.65
C GLN A 12 -12.83 -12.09 -28.53
N ARG A 13 -11.94 -11.82 -29.49
CA ARG A 13 -11.20 -10.56 -29.57
C ARG A 13 -12.14 -9.37 -29.74
N GLU A 14 -13.11 -9.48 -30.67
CA GLU A 14 -14.11 -8.45 -30.89
C GLU A 14 -14.94 -8.14 -29.63
N LEU A 15 -15.29 -9.17 -28.86
CA LEU A 15 -16.01 -9.02 -27.60
C LEU A 15 -15.15 -8.35 -26.52
N LEU A 16 -13.93 -8.84 -26.30
CA LEU A 16 -13.03 -8.32 -25.27
C LEU A 16 -12.57 -6.90 -25.54
N ALA A 17 -12.33 -6.53 -26.81
CA ALA A 17 -11.85 -5.20 -27.20
C ALA A 17 -12.80 -4.06 -26.77
N ARG A 18 -14.05 -4.37 -26.42
CA ARG A 18 -15.02 -3.40 -25.90
C ARG A 18 -14.80 -3.03 -24.43
N PHE A 19 -13.97 -3.81 -23.71
CA PHE A 19 -13.83 -3.70 -22.26
C PHE A 19 -12.38 -3.69 -21.77
N VAL A 20 -11.42 -4.06 -22.61
CA VAL A 20 -9.99 -4.01 -22.29
C VAL A 20 -9.21 -3.35 -23.42
N SER A 21 -8.19 -2.56 -23.05
CA SER A 21 -7.43 -1.78 -24.03
C SER A 21 -6.44 -2.60 -24.84
N ASN A 22 -6.01 -3.76 -24.32
CA ASN A 22 -4.98 -4.57 -24.96
C ASN A 22 -5.24 -6.07 -24.79
N LEU A 23 -5.20 -6.81 -25.90
CA LEU A 23 -5.43 -8.26 -25.93
C LEU A 23 -4.15 -9.09 -26.00
N ASP A 24 -3.03 -8.43 -26.28
CA ASP A 24 -1.77 -9.08 -26.63
C ASP A 24 -0.68 -8.83 -25.58
N GLN A 25 -0.74 -7.68 -24.91
CA GLN A 25 0.23 -7.28 -23.90
C GLN A 25 -0.19 -7.75 -22.50
N ASN A 26 0.80 -7.73 -21.61
CA ASN A 26 0.67 -8.09 -20.20
C ASN A 26 -0.04 -7.02 -19.34
N VAL A 27 -0.02 -5.77 -19.79
CA VAL A 27 -0.70 -4.65 -19.12
C VAL A 27 -1.81 -4.13 -20.02
N TYR A 28 -2.98 -3.90 -19.43
CA TYR A 28 -4.16 -3.37 -20.12
C TYR A 28 -5.05 -2.61 -19.13
N ALA A 29 -5.68 -1.55 -19.61
CA ALA A 29 -6.72 -0.84 -18.88
C ALA A 29 -8.08 -1.50 -19.12
N ILE A 30 -8.93 -1.47 -18.10
CA ILE A 30 -10.31 -1.98 -18.15
C ILE A 30 -11.25 -0.79 -18.22
N TYR A 31 -12.21 -0.84 -19.14
CA TYR A 31 -13.21 0.20 -19.35
C TYR A 31 -14.57 -0.40 -19.69
N ASN A 32 -15.62 0.43 -19.67
CA ASN A 32 -17.00 0.06 -20.02
C ASN A 32 -17.59 -1.11 -19.20
N LEU A 33 -17.00 -1.46 -18.05
CA LEU A 33 -17.54 -2.44 -17.11
C LEU A 33 -17.99 -1.75 -15.82
N PRO A 34 -19.12 -2.17 -15.22
CA PRO A 34 -19.46 -1.78 -13.85
C PRO A 34 -18.34 -2.16 -12.87
N GLU A 35 -18.12 -1.33 -11.87
CA GLU A 35 -16.98 -1.44 -10.97
C GLU A 35 -17.09 -2.67 -10.06
N GLU A 36 -18.32 -3.05 -9.71
CA GLU A 36 -18.65 -4.26 -8.99
C GLU A 36 -18.24 -5.50 -9.79
N VAL A 37 -18.45 -5.49 -11.11
CA VAL A 37 -18.04 -6.59 -12.00
C VAL A 37 -16.52 -6.69 -12.05
N VAL A 38 -15.82 -5.56 -12.17
CA VAL A 38 -14.35 -5.53 -12.13
C VAL A 38 -13.82 -6.12 -10.82
N ALA A 39 -14.38 -5.73 -9.68
CA ALA A 39 -13.98 -6.23 -8.37
C ALA A 39 -14.21 -7.74 -8.23
N VAL A 40 -15.37 -8.26 -8.68
CA VAL A 40 -15.70 -9.69 -8.63
C VAL A 40 -14.76 -10.51 -9.52
N ILE A 41 -14.48 -10.05 -10.74
CA ILE A 41 -13.57 -10.77 -11.64
C ILE A 41 -12.16 -10.81 -11.05
N PHE A 42 -11.64 -9.71 -10.50
CA PHE A 42 -10.32 -9.74 -9.84
C PHE A 42 -10.30 -10.68 -8.63
N ALA A 43 -11.38 -10.72 -7.85
CA ALA A 43 -11.50 -11.70 -6.76
C ALA A 43 -11.41 -13.15 -7.28
N TYR A 44 -12.01 -13.45 -8.44
CA TYR A 44 -11.86 -14.76 -9.09
C TYR A 44 -10.44 -15.02 -9.60
N VAL A 45 -9.79 -14.04 -10.24
CA VAL A 45 -8.41 -14.16 -10.74
C VAL A 45 -7.43 -14.50 -9.61
N SER A 46 -7.64 -13.97 -8.40
CA SER A 46 -6.79 -14.30 -7.25
C SER A 46 -6.80 -15.79 -6.88
N ARG A 47 -7.84 -16.54 -7.29
CA ARG A 47 -8.10 -17.95 -6.95
C ARG A 47 -8.19 -18.87 -8.17
N SER A 48 -7.99 -18.34 -9.38
CA SER A 48 -8.13 -19.06 -10.64
C SER A 48 -6.87 -18.90 -11.50
N PRO A 49 -6.44 -19.94 -12.23
CA PRO A 49 -5.30 -19.83 -13.15
C PRO A 49 -5.63 -19.03 -14.41
N ARG A 50 -6.89 -18.63 -14.58
CA ARG A 50 -7.35 -17.80 -15.68
C ARG A 50 -7.08 -16.32 -15.41
N SER A 51 -6.64 -15.62 -16.45
CA SER A 51 -6.54 -14.16 -16.51
C SER A 51 -7.89 -13.47 -16.33
N PHE A 52 -7.85 -12.15 -16.11
CA PHE A 52 -9.07 -11.32 -16.09
C PHE A 52 -9.83 -11.46 -17.42
N ARG A 53 -9.12 -11.39 -18.55
CA ARG A 53 -9.70 -11.52 -19.90
C ARG A 53 -10.42 -12.86 -20.11
N GLU A 54 -9.83 -13.96 -19.64
CA GLU A 54 -10.46 -15.29 -19.74
C GLU A 54 -11.67 -15.45 -18.81
N ASN A 55 -11.63 -14.88 -17.60
CA ASN A 55 -12.79 -14.91 -16.71
C ASN A 55 -13.92 -13.99 -17.23
N LEU A 56 -13.57 -12.85 -17.84
CA LEU A 56 -14.53 -11.96 -18.49
C LEU A 56 -15.20 -12.64 -19.68
N LEU A 57 -14.45 -13.30 -20.56
CA LEU A 57 -15.02 -14.07 -21.67
C LEU A 57 -15.98 -15.15 -21.16
N ARG A 58 -15.58 -15.89 -20.13
CA ARG A 58 -16.47 -16.90 -19.55
C ARG A 58 -17.77 -16.29 -19.04
N LEU A 59 -17.70 -15.12 -18.38
CA LEU A 59 -18.89 -14.40 -17.92
C LEU A 59 -19.79 -13.95 -19.08
N MET A 60 -19.19 -13.57 -20.21
CA MET A 60 -19.89 -13.15 -21.43
C MET A 60 -20.55 -14.30 -22.18
N GLU A 61 -19.91 -15.46 -22.18
CA GLU A 61 -20.36 -16.66 -22.90
C GLU A 61 -21.34 -17.50 -22.06
N ASP A 62 -21.49 -17.21 -20.77
CA ASP A 62 -22.40 -17.91 -19.87
C ASP A 62 -23.86 -17.48 -20.08
N PRO A 63 -24.75 -18.37 -20.57
CA PRO A 63 -26.14 -18.03 -20.89
C PRO A 63 -26.98 -17.65 -19.66
N GLU A 64 -26.62 -18.13 -18.46
CA GLU A 64 -27.35 -17.85 -17.21
C GLU A 64 -26.94 -16.51 -16.58
N LEU A 65 -25.75 -16.01 -16.92
CA LEU A 65 -25.12 -14.82 -16.35
C LEU A 65 -25.16 -13.60 -17.28
N ASN A 66 -26.10 -13.58 -18.25
CA ASN A 66 -26.26 -12.59 -19.32
C ASN A 66 -26.46 -11.13 -18.84
N LEU A 67 -25.46 -10.58 -18.15
CA LEU A 67 -25.36 -9.24 -17.57
C LEU A 67 -25.14 -8.16 -18.64
N LEU A 68 -24.81 -8.56 -19.86
CA LEU A 68 -24.37 -7.68 -20.95
C LEU A 68 -25.44 -7.43 -22.02
N GLY A 69 -26.53 -8.20 -22.04
CA GLY A 69 -27.68 -7.91 -22.91
C GLY A 69 -28.34 -6.55 -22.64
N SER A 70 -27.97 -5.89 -21.54
CA SER A 70 -28.56 -4.64 -21.03
C SER A 70 -27.55 -3.50 -20.82
N LEU A 71 -26.26 -3.67 -21.15
CA LEU A 71 -25.26 -2.60 -20.99
C LEU A 71 -25.29 -1.64 -22.19
N PRO A 72 -25.47 -0.32 -21.97
CA PRO A 72 -25.49 0.65 -23.06
C PRO A 72 -24.12 0.72 -23.75
N SER A 73 -24.11 0.85 -25.06
CA SER A 73 -22.92 1.11 -25.86
C SER A 73 -22.32 2.46 -25.45
N GLN A 74 -21.28 2.45 -24.61
CA GLN A 74 -20.48 3.63 -24.29
C GLN A 74 -19.43 3.86 -25.39
N PRO A 75 -19.05 5.11 -25.69
CA PRO A 75 -18.10 5.41 -26.74
C PRO A 75 -16.76 4.73 -26.49
N GLU A 76 -16.12 4.24 -27.55
CA GLU A 76 -14.78 3.66 -27.48
C GLU A 76 -13.77 4.70 -26.99
N PRO A 77 -12.72 4.27 -26.23
CA PRO A 77 -11.66 5.19 -25.81
C PRO A 77 -11.01 5.86 -27.03
N ALA A 78 -10.65 7.14 -26.87
CA ALA A 78 -10.05 7.91 -27.95
C ALA A 78 -8.81 7.20 -28.52
N ALA A 79 -8.83 6.92 -29.83
CA ALA A 79 -7.69 6.32 -30.52
C ALA A 79 -6.47 7.24 -30.37
N ALA A 80 -5.41 6.74 -29.72
CA ALA A 80 -4.13 7.42 -29.71
C ALA A 80 -3.59 7.45 -31.16
N GLY A 81 -3.48 8.64 -31.76
CA GLY A 81 -2.89 8.80 -33.08
C GLY A 81 -1.54 8.12 -33.15
N GLY A 82 -1.39 7.17 -34.09
CA GLY A 82 -0.14 6.44 -34.30
C GLY A 82 0.98 7.37 -34.81
N PRO A 83 2.25 6.98 -34.65
CA PRO A 83 3.35 7.71 -35.24
C PRO A 83 3.25 7.59 -36.77
N ALA A 84 3.33 8.72 -37.47
CA ALA A 84 3.38 8.73 -38.93
C ALA A 84 4.62 7.96 -39.40
N SER A 85 4.38 6.93 -40.22
CA SER A 85 5.38 6.09 -40.86
C SER A 85 6.30 6.91 -41.76
N ALA A 86 7.61 6.81 -41.54
CA ALA A 86 8.62 7.21 -42.51
C ALA A 86 8.59 6.26 -43.72
N ALA A 87 8.41 6.81 -44.92
CA ALA A 87 8.65 6.13 -46.18
C ALA A 87 9.48 7.04 -47.10
N ALA A 88 10.56 6.48 -47.61
CA ALA A 88 11.58 7.12 -48.44
C ALA A 88 11.21 7.12 -49.93
N ALA A 89 11.70 8.14 -50.64
CA ALA A 89 11.95 8.32 -52.09
C ALA A 89 11.60 9.78 -52.44
N SER A 90 12.30 10.56 -53.25
CA SER A 90 13.52 10.43 -54.05
C SER A 90 13.75 11.83 -54.64
N ASP A 91 14.99 12.31 -54.71
CA ASP A 91 15.41 13.50 -55.46
C ASP A 91 15.07 13.33 -56.96
N PRO A 92 14.71 14.38 -57.74
CA PRO A 92 15.77 15.17 -58.41
C PRO A 92 15.46 16.65 -58.77
N THR A 93 16.56 17.39 -58.99
CA THR A 93 16.79 18.51 -59.98
C THR A 93 16.25 19.94 -59.71
N GLY A 94 17.19 20.91 -59.64
CA GLY A 94 17.02 22.37 -59.37
C GLY A 94 16.48 23.24 -60.54
N PRO A 95 16.79 24.56 -60.66
CA PRO A 95 17.80 25.40 -59.97
C PRO A 95 17.27 26.71 -59.31
N ASP A 96 18.19 27.42 -58.65
CA ASP A 96 18.14 28.75 -57.99
C ASP A 96 17.52 29.88 -58.83
N PRO A 97 17.00 30.99 -58.22
CA PRO A 97 17.88 32.15 -58.01
C PRO A 97 17.62 33.07 -56.78
N ALA A 98 18.74 33.63 -56.29
CA ALA A 98 19.03 34.96 -55.72
C ALA A 98 17.91 35.96 -55.29
N GLY A 99 18.14 36.62 -54.13
CA GLY A 99 17.30 37.64 -53.47
C GLY A 99 17.24 39.05 -54.09
N PRO A 100 16.68 40.06 -53.38
CA PRO A 100 17.52 40.87 -52.48
C PRO A 100 16.87 41.41 -51.16
N ASP A 101 17.76 41.98 -50.33
CA ASP A 101 17.70 42.72 -49.03
C ASP A 101 16.67 43.89 -48.97
N PRO A 102 16.28 44.46 -47.78
CA PRO A 102 17.15 45.41 -47.05
C PRO A 102 17.04 45.47 -45.49
N ALA A 103 18.21 45.58 -44.85
CA ALA A 103 18.68 46.64 -43.91
C ALA A 103 17.92 47.05 -42.60
N GLY A 104 18.69 47.00 -41.48
CA GLY A 104 18.73 47.96 -40.33
C GLY A 104 17.61 47.86 -39.28
N VAL A 105 17.80 47.89 -37.96
CA VAL A 105 18.75 48.65 -37.10
C VAL A 105 18.89 47.96 -35.72
N HIS A 106 20.04 48.21 -35.10
CA HIS A 106 20.69 47.66 -33.91
C HIS A 106 19.93 47.55 -32.56
N LEU A 107 20.40 46.55 -31.80
CA LEU A 107 20.32 46.31 -30.36
C LEU A 107 21.35 47.16 -29.59
N ASP A 108 21.12 47.39 -28.29
CA ASP A 108 22.19 47.52 -27.29
C ASP A 108 21.81 46.83 -25.96
N GLY A 109 22.72 45.98 -25.47
CA GLY A 109 22.65 45.19 -24.21
C GLY A 109 23.36 45.87 -23.03
N PRO A 110 24.11 45.17 -22.15
CA PRO A 110 24.07 43.77 -21.74
C PRO A 110 23.87 43.59 -20.20
N VAL A 111 23.62 42.36 -19.75
CA VAL A 111 23.53 41.98 -18.31
C VAL A 111 24.73 41.10 -17.92
N THR A 112 25.46 41.47 -16.85
CA THR A 112 26.39 40.56 -16.13
C THR A 112 26.43 40.80 -14.61
N LEU A 113 26.05 39.73 -13.88
CA LEU A 113 26.55 39.09 -12.63
C LEU A 113 26.79 39.83 -11.27
N ALA A 114 25.99 39.41 -10.26
CA ALA A 114 26.25 39.05 -8.84
C ALA A 114 26.81 40.12 -7.84
N PRO A 115 26.70 40.01 -6.46
CA PRO A 115 26.46 38.82 -5.60
C PRO A 115 25.53 39.03 -4.34
N GLU A 116 25.68 38.13 -3.37
CA GLU A 116 24.85 37.66 -2.24
C GLU A 116 24.44 38.62 -1.08
N ALA A 117 23.37 38.21 -0.36
CA ALA A 117 23.28 37.97 1.10
C ALA A 117 22.23 38.75 1.96
N THR A 118 21.66 38.00 2.92
CA THR A 118 21.08 38.39 4.24
C THR A 118 19.58 38.73 4.41
N GLY A 119 18.88 37.84 5.15
CA GLY A 119 18.02 38.12 6.32
C GLY A 119 16.58 38.68 6.15
N PRO A 120 15.57 38.16 6.88
CA PRO A 120 14.27 38.83 7.02
C PRO A 120 14.11 39.52 8.40
N ALA A 121 13.85 40.82 8.37
CA ALA A 121 13.11 41.60 9.37
C ALA A 121 11.92 42.19 8.58
N GLY A 122 10.65 42.08 8.98
CA GLY A 122 10.04 42.51 10.22
C GLY A 122 9.30 43.83 9.97
N VAL A 123 8.08 43.95 10.52
CA VAL A 123 7.38 45.21 10.94
C VAL A 123 6.20 45.74 10.07
N GLN A 124 5.00 45.64 10.71
CA GLN A 124 3.86 46.59 10.89
C GLN A 124 3.10 47.14 9.66
N ALA A 125 1.75 47.14 9.59
CA ALA A 125 0.65 47.59 10.48
C ALA A 125 0.25 49.08 10.32
N SER A 126 -1.00 49.30 9.87
CA SER A 126 -1.86 50.50 9.98
C SER A 126 -3.23 50.10 9.36
N GLY A 127 -4.40 50.06 10.01
CA GLY A 127 -5.08 51.02 10.89
C GLY A 127 -5.67 52.17 10.03
N GLU A 128 -6.94 52.59 10.00
CA GLU A 128 -8.23 52.44 10.71
C GLU A 128 -9.33 52.87 9.66
N ALA A 129 -10.66 52.71 9.75
CA ALA A 129 -11.56 53.14 10.81
C ALA A 129 -13.02 52.60 10.68
N GLU A 130 -13.67 52.69 11.84
CA GLU A 130 -14.97 52.31 12.41
C GLU A 130 -16.31 52.49 11.65
N GLY A 131 -17.34 51.75 12.11
CA GLY A 131 -18.75 52.08 11.88
C GLY A 131 -19.80 51.00 12.27
N ALA A 132 -19.93 50.71 13.56
CA ALA A 132 -21.02 50.07 14.34
C ALA A 132 -22.28 49.43 13.68
N GLY A 133 -22.67 48.25 14.19
CA GLY A 133 -24.06 47.74 14.15
C GLY A 133 -24.22 46.21 14.28
N ARG A 134 -24.35 45.68 15.51
CA ARG A 134 -24.86 44.32 15.85
C ARG A 134 -26.38 44.39 16.16
N PRO A 135 -27.17 43.31 16.36
CA PRO A 135 -26.85 41.87 16.42
C PRO A 135 -27.91 40.88 15.80
N ALA A 136 -27.67 39.57 16.03
CA ALA A 136 -28.62 38.44 16.15
C ALA A 136 -29.26 37.87 14.86
N ALA A 137 -28.94 36.65 14.41
CA ALA A 137 -29.25 35.31 14.95
C ALA A 137 -30.63 34.74 14.50
N THR A 138 -30.58 33.49 14.04
CA THR A 138 -31.64 32.46 13.92
C THR A 138 -32.73 32.58 12.85
N ALA A 139 -32.81 31.55 12.01
CA ALA A 139 -34.02 30.76 11.67
C ALA A 139 -33.63 29.81 10.51
N GLY A 140 -33.89 28.51 10.53
CA GLY A 140 -35.11 27.86 11.00
C GLY A 140 -35.80 27.29 9.77
N VAL A 141 -35.61 25.99 9.55
CA VAL A 141 -36.31 25.19 8.54
C VAL A 141 -37.82 25.34 8.73
N ARG A 142 -38.53 25.77 7.68
CA ARG A 142 -39.98 25.63 7.58
C ARG A 142 -40.39 25.15 6.18
N SER A 143 -41.00 23.98 6.19
CA SER A 143 -41.86 23.41 5.16
C SER A 143 -43.10 24.28 4.93
N ALA A 144 -43.50 24.49 3.68
CA ALA A 144 -44.87 24.81 3.23
C ALA A 144 -44.95 24.66 1.68
N PRO A 145 -46.13 24.72 1.05
CA PRO A 145 -47.08 23.62 0.95
C PRO A 145 -47.48 23.31 -0.51
N SER A 146 -48.18 22.19 -0.66
CA SER A 146 -48.92 21.79 -1.87
C SER A 146 -49.94 22.85 -2.29
N GLY A 147 -49.79 23.36 -3.52
CA GLY A 147 -50.76 24.20 -4.20
C GLY A 147 -50.60 24.06 -5.71
N VAL A 148 -51.57 23.41 -6.35
CA VAL A 148 -51.70 23.33 -7.81
C VAL A 148 -52.29 24.64 -8.32
N PRO A 149 -51.73 25.23 -9.39
CA PRO A 149 -52.56 25.95 -10.35
C PRO A 149 -52.46 25.31 -11.74
N ALA A 150 -53.63 25.14 -12.34
CA ALA A 150 -53.82 24.70 -13.70
C ALA A 150 -53.23 25.72 -14.69
N GLY A 151 -52.36 25.24 -15.58
CA GLY A 151 -51.80 25.99 -16.70
C GLY A 151 -50.93 25.06 -17.52
N ALA A 152 -51.47 24.50 -18.60
CA ALA A 152 -50.75 23.60 -19.48
C ALA A 152 -49.55 24.34 -20.13
N PRO A 153 -48.31 23.83 -20.03
CA PRO A 153 -47.24 24.26 -20.89
C PRO A 153 -47.28 23.43 -22.19
N ALA A 154 -47.32 24.15 -23.32
CA ALA A 154 -47.23 23.60 -24.65
C ALA A 154 -45.97 22.72 -24.82
N GLN A 155 -46.12 21.57 -25.45
CA GLN A 155 -45.00 20.74 -25.90
C GLN A 155 -44.11 21.54 -26.86
N PRO A 156 -42.78 21.60 -26.67
CA PRO A 156 -41.91 22.13 -27.70
C PRO A 156 -41.88 21.15 -28.88
N ALA A 157 -42.14 21.70 -30.06
CA ALA A 157 -42.10 20.98 -31.33
C ALA A 157 -40.74 20.31 -31.57
N ALA A 158 -40.79 19.12 -32.17
CA ALA A 158 -39.62 18.37 -32.59
C ALA A 158 -38.86 19.14 -33.69
N GLY A 159 -37.76 19.77 -33.31
CA GLY A 159 -36.81 20.43 -34.22
C GLY A 159 -35.48 20.67 -33.52
N ASP A 160 -34.42 20.06 -34.07
CA ASP A 160 -33.00 20.25 -33.74
C ASP A 160 -32.56 20.06 -32.27
N ARG A 161 -32.43 18.79 -31.87
CA ARG A 161 -31.34 18.42 -30.93
C ARG A 161 -30.06 18.24 -31.76
N PRO A 162 -28.97 18.97 -31.47
CA PRO A 162 -27.69 18.69 -32.14
C PRO A 162 -27.25 17.25 -31.80
N PRO A 163 -26.53 16.57 -32.71
CA PRO A 163 -26.13 15.19 -32.49
C PRO A 163 -25.33 15.09 -31.19
N VAL A 164 -25.85 14.31 -30.24
CA VAL A 164 -25.31 14.16 -28.86
C VAL A 164 -23.82 13.76 -28.88
N ALA A 165 -23.39 13.03 -29.92
CA ALA A 165 -22.00 12.64 -30.13
C ALA A 165 -21.05 13.84 -30.37
N GLY A 166 -21.48 14.88 -31.08
CA GLY A 166 -20.66 16.07 -31.34
C GLY A 166 -20.49 16.97 -30.11
N SER A 167 -21.51 17.03 -29.26
CA SER A 167 -21.50 17.81 -28.01
C SER A 167 -20.56 17.21 -26.95
N LEU A 168 -20.55 15.88 -26.81
CA LEU A 168 -19.65 15.19 -25.88
C LEU A 168 -18.18 15.33 -26.26
N ALA A 169 -17.84 15.28 -27.55
CA ALA A 169 -16.46 15.45 -28.03
C ALA A 169 -15.92 16.86 -27.73
N VAL A 170 -16.75 17.90 -27.94
CA VAL A 170 -16.39 19.29 -27.59
C VAL A 170 -16.26 19.48 -26.08
N ALA A 171 -17.14 18.85 -25.29
CA ALA A 171 -17.03 18.87 -23.83
C ALA A 171 -15.76 18.15 -23.33
N ALA A 172 -15.42 17.00 -23.90
CA ALA A 172 -14.19 16.27 -23.61
C ALA A 172 -12.93 17.09 -23.95
N GLU A 173 -12.92 17.79 -25.08
CA GLU A 173 -11.82 18.68 -25.47
C GLU A 173 -11.69 19.89 -24.54
N LYS A 174 -12.80 20.51 -24.12
CA LYS A 174 -12.79 21.58 -23.11
C LYS A 174 -12.30 21.07 -21.75
N ALA A 175 -12.76 19.90 -21.33
CA ALA A 175 -12.28 19.25 -20.11
C ALA A 175 -10.79 18.91 -20.20
N ARG A 176 -10.29 18.47 -21.36
CA ARG A 176 -8.88 18.20 -21.62
C ARG A 176 -8.03 19.44 -21.40
N ARG A 177 -8.38 20.55 -22.05
CA ARG A 177 -7.71 21.86 -21.92
C ARG A 177 -7.79 22.40 -20.49
N PHE A 178 -8.92 22.20 -19.81
CA PHE A 178 -9.05 22.55 -18.40
C PHE A 178 -8.07 21.76 -17.53
N HIS A 179 -7.98 20.43 -17.70
CA HIS A 179 -7.05 19.59 -16.95
C HIS A 179 -5.59 19.95 -17.23
N GLU A 180 -5.22 20.18 -18.50
CA GLU A 180 -3.87 20.58 -18.87
C GLU A 180 -3.49 21.93 -18.22
N LYS A 181 -4.39 22.92 -18.25
CA LYS A 181 -4.13 24.22 -17.64
C LYS A 181 -4.11 24.14 -16.11
N TRP A 182 -5.18 23.64 -15.49
CA TRP A 182 -5.43 23.79 -14.04
C TRP A 182 -4.87 22.64 -13.19
N VAL A 183 -4.94 21.40 -13.66
CA VAL A 183 -4.47 20.23 -12.88
C VAL A 183 -2.98 20.03 -13.08
N VAL A 184 -2.51 20.05 -14.33
CA VAL A 184 -1.09 19.87 -14.67
C VAL A 184 -0.31 21.17 -14.49
N GLY A 185 -0.78 22.29 -15.07
CA GLY A 185 -0.07 23.58 -15.05
C GLY A 185 -0.08 24.30 -13.69
N TYR A 186 -1.22 24.36 -13.01
CA TYR A 186 -1.34 25.04 -11.69
C TYR A 186 -1.21 24.10 -10.48
N GLY A 187 -1.08 22.78 -10.68
CA GLY A 187 -0.83 21.82 -9.60
C GLY A 187 -2.03 21.52 -8.70
N HIS A 188 -3.28 21.80 -9.13
CA HIS A 188 -4.50 21.43 -8.41
C HIS A 188 -4.79 19.91 -8.51
N ALA A 189 -3.94 19.10 -7.89
CA ALA A 189 -3.93 17.65 -8.01
C ALA A 189 -5.18 16.95 -7.44
N SER A 190 -5.98 17.62 -6.60
CA SER A 190 -7.20 17.04 -6.01
C SER A 190 -8.29 16.74 -7.05
N VAL A 191 -8.36 17.49 -8.15
CA VAL A 191 -9.32 17.19 -9.24
C VAL A 191 -8.99 15.84 -9.90
N ALA A 192 -7.71 15.46 -9.97
CA ALA A 192 -7.28 14.19 -10.52
C ALA A 192 -7.69 12.98 -9.67
N GLU A 193 -8.04 13.18 -8.39
CA GLU A 193 -8.48 12.12 -7.49
C GLU A 193 -9.90 11.63 -7.80
N LEU A 194 -10.69 12.43 -8.53
CA LEU A 194 -12.07 12.09 -8.92
C LEU A 194 -12.13 11.09 -10.09
N ALA A 195 -11.07 11.02 -10.90
CA ALA A 195 -10.98 10.11 -12.02
C ALA A 195 -10.20 8.86 -11.63
N LYS A 196 -10.67 7.67 -12.05
CA LYS A 196 -10.07 6.38 -11.70
C LYS A 196 -9.87 5.50 -12.92
N ALA A 197 -8.90 4.58 -12.83
CA ALA A 197 -8.69 3.53 -13.81
C ALA A 197 -8.45 2.19 -13.12
N ALA A 198 -8.99 1.13 -13.73
CA ALA A 198 -8.70 -0.25 -13.40
C ALA A 198 -7.71 -0.82 -14.43
N VAL A 199 -6.72 -1.57 -13.96
CA VAL A 199 -5.62 -2.09 -14.78
C VAL A 199 -5.41 -3.56 -14.45
N GLY A 200 -5.40 -4.40 -15.48
CA GLY A 200 -4.91 -5.77 -15.38
C GLY A 200 -3.41 -5.80 -15.68
N ILE A 201 -2.64 -6.44 -14.80
CA ILE A 201 -1.19 -6.56 -14.89
C ILE A 201 -0.84 -8.04 -14.77
N GLU A 202 -0.28 -8.62 -15.81
CA GLU A 202 0.04 -10.05 -15.91
C GLU A 202 1.56 -10.27 -16.05
N ARG A 203 2.05 -11.40 -15.57
CA ARG A 203 3.40 -11.92 -15.85
C ARG A 203 4.53 -10.94 -15.52
N ILE A 204 4.44 -10.33 -14.35
CA ILE A 204 5.55 -9.58 -13.74
C ILE A 204 6.19 -10.42 -12.65
N SER A 205 7.43 -10.16 -12.28
CA SER A 205 8.06 -10.82 -11.14
C SER A 205 7.38 -10.45 -9.82
N ARG A 206 7.50 -11.30 -8.80
CA ARG A 206 7.09 -10.93 -7.43
C ARG A 206 7.89 -9.75 -6.91
N LEU A 207 9.15 -9.61 -7.35
CA LEU A 207 9.95 -8.42 -7.04
C LEU A 207 9.25 -7.15 -7.56
N ALA A 208 8.86 -7.12 -8.83
CA ALA A 208 8.17 -5.98 -9.43
C ALA A 208 6.78 -5.73 -8.81
N SER A 209 6.04 -6.77 -8.42
CA SER A 209 4.76 -6.59 -7.74
C SER A 209 4.94 -5.88 -6.39
N ALA A 210 5.94 -6.29 -5.59
CA ALA A 210 6.24 -5.61 -4.32
C ALA A 210 6.67 -4.14 -4.51
N ARG A 211 7.43 -3.84 -5.58
CA ARG A 211 7.79 -2.45 -5.93
C ARG A 211 6.56 -1.62 -6.32
N LEU A 212 5.65 -2.19 -7.10
CA LEU A 212 4.39 -1.53 -7.48
C LEU A 212 3.48 -1.29 -6.27
N GLU A 213 3.31 -2.27 -5.40
CA GLU A 213 2.46 -2.16 -4.20
C GLU A 213 2.96 -1.09 -3.22
N THR A 214 4.27 -0.83 -3.18
CA THR A 214 4.88 0.21 -2.34
C THR A 214 5.00 1.58 -3.02
N ALA A 215 4.68 1.68 -4.31
CA ALA A 215 4.86 2.92 -5.07
C ALA A 215 3.91 4.04 -4.62
N ASN A 216 2.69 3.70 -4.19
CA ASN A 216 1.73 4.66 -3.66
C ASN A 216 0.66 3.98 -2.78
N PRO A 217 0.41 4.45 -1.54
CA PRO A 217 -0.53 3.81 -0.61
C PRO A 217 -2.01 3.98 -0.96
N TRP A 218 -2.33 4.75 -2.00
CA TRP A 218 -3.71 4.98 -2.48
C TRP A 218 -4.09 4.09 -3.67
N LEU A 219 -3.20 3.18 -4.08
CA LEU A 219 -3.52 2.12 -5.02
C LEU A 219 -4.16 0.93 -4.30
N SER A 220 -5.13 0.30 -4.95
CA SER A 220 -5.81 -0.90 -4.46
C SER A 220 -5.43 -2.10 -5.31
N PHE A 221 -5.08 -3.21 -4.68
CA PHE A 221 -4.54 -4.39 -5.35
C PHE A 221 -5.30 -5.67 -5.03
N ILE A 222 -5.40 -6.54 -6.02
CA ILE A 222 -5.75 -7.96 -5.85
C ILE A 222 -4.73 -8.78 -6.63
N GLU A 223 -3.84 -9.46 -5.93
CA GLU A 223 -2.79 -10.28 -6.54
C GLU A 223 -3.18 -11.76 -6.58
N TYR A 224 -2.68 -12.44 -7.61
CA TYR A 224 -2.57 -13.88 -7.69
C TYR A 224 -1.96 -14.47 -6.42
N SER A 225 -2.64 -15.44 -5.82
CA SER A 225 -2.21 -16.04 -4.57
C SER A 225 -1.49 -17.37 -4.80
N GLN A 226 -0.18 -17.39 -4.54
CA GLN A 226 0.61 -18.62 -4.45
C GLN A 226 0.15 -19.57 -3.33
N ARG A 227 -0.79 -19.16 -2.45
CA ARG A 227 -1.41 -20.06 -1.45
C ARG A 227 -2.51 -20.95 -2.02
N TYR A 228 -3.06 -20.58 -3.19
CA TYR A 228 -4.21 -21.27 -3.78
C TYR A 228 -3.88 -21.92 -5.12
N GLN A 229 -2.72 -21.60 -5.69
CA GLN A 229 -2.41 -21.93 -7.06
C GLN A 229 -0.94 -22.27 -7.23
N MET A 230 -0.71 -23.35 -7.99
CA MET A 230 0.62 -23.79 -8.37
C MET A 230 1.16 -22.90 -9.50
N PRO A 231 2.33 -22.27 -9.33
CA PRO A 231 3.02 -21.61 -10.43
C PRO A 231 3.35 -22.62 -11.53
N ARG A 232 3.33 -22.18 -12.78
CA ARG A 232 3.75 -23.03 -13.91
C ARG A 232 5.28 -23.15 -13.93
N ARG A 233 5.81 -24.34 -14.23
CA ARG A 233 7.25 -24.50 -14.47
C ARG A 233 7.68 -23.56 -15.60
N GLY A 234 8.82 -22.89 -15.42
CA GLY A 234 9.33 -21.92 -16.40
C GLY A 234 8.64 -20.54 -16.37
N ALA A 235 7.64 -20.31 -15.52
CA ALA A 235 6.99 -19.01 -15.40
C ALA A 235 7.74 -18.11 -14.40
N TYR A 236 8.83 -17.51 -14.87
CA TYR A 236 9.62 -16.52 -14.15
C TYR A 236 10.14 -15.45 -15.10
N VAL A 237 10.44 -14.28 -14.55
CA VAL A 237 11.06 -13.17 -15.27
C VAL A 237 12.58 -13.32 -15.19
N VAL A 238 13.25 -13.24 -16.34
CA VAL A 238 14.70 -13.07 -16.39
C VAL A 238 14.99 -11.58 -16.11
N PRO A 239 15.90 -11.25 -15.18
CA PRO A 239 16.23 -9.87 -14.87
C PRO A 239 16.76 -9.16 -16.12
N PRO A 240 16.18 -8.02 -16.55
CA PRO A 240 16.68 -7.30 -17.72
C PRO A 240 18.17 -6.92 -17.58
N GLU A 241 18.62 -6.63 -16.35
CA GLU A 241 20.01 -6.32 -16.06
C GLU A 241 20.95 -7.50 -16.35
N LEU A 242 20.47 -8.74 -16.16
CA LEU A 242 21.22 -9.96 -16.49
C LEU A 242 21.23 -10.22 -18.00
N GLU A 243 20.11 -9.97 -18.69
CA GLU A 243 20.04 -10.08 -20.16
C GLU A 243 20.99 -9.06 -20.82
N ALA A 244 20.95 -7.81 -20.36
CA ALA A 244 21.78 -6.73 -20.87
C ALA A 244 23.28 -6.94 -20.63
N ALA A 245 23.65 -7.63 -19.54
CA ALA A 245 25.04 -7.96 -19.24
C ALA A 245 25.67 -8.93 -20.24
N GLY A 246 24.88 -9.66 -21.05
CA GLY A 246 25.38 -10.56 -22.07
C GLY A 246 26.23 -11.70 -21.51
N ALA A 247 25.92 -12.19 -20.29
CA ALA A 247 26.70 -13.20 -19.57
C ALA A 247 26.01 -14.58 -19.65
N PRO A 248 26.26 -15.39 -20.70
CA PRO A 248 25.53 -16.64 -20.95
C PRO A 248 25.69 -17.68 -19.83
N GLU A 249 26.84 -17.71 -19.15
CA GLU A 249 27.06 -18.62 -18.02
C GLU A 249 26.19 -18.28 -16.81
N LEU A 250 26.09 -16.99 -16.47
CA LEU A 250 25.25 -16.51 -15.37
C LEU A 250 23.77 -16.67 -15.71
N LEU A 251 23.38 -16.44 -16.97
CA LEU A 251 22.02 -16.68 -17.45
C LEU A 251 21.64 -18.17 -17.38
N ALA A 252 22.53 -19.05 -17.82
CA ALA A 252 22.31 -20.50 -17.72
C ALA A 252 22.21 -20.97 -16.25
N GLU A 253 23.03 -20.39 -15.36
CA GLU A 253 22.95 -20.66 -13.93
C GLU A 253 21.66 -20.11 -13.31
N PHE A 254 21.20 -18.93 -13.74
CA PHE A 254 19.91 -18.39 -13.34
C PHE A 254 18.77 -19.34 -13.71
N HIS A 255 18.69 -19.79 -14.96
CA HIS A 255 17.70 -20.79 -15.38
C HIS A 255 17.79 -22.06 -14.53
N ARG A 256 19.01 -22.57 -14.25
CA ARG A 256 19.22 -23.75 -13.41
C ARG A 256 18.68 -23.55 -11.99
N VAL A 257 18.91 -22.39 -11.37
CA VAL A 257 18.37 -22.07 -10.04
C VAL A 257 16.84 -22.05 -10.05
N GLN A 258 16.22 -21.52 -11.11
CA GLN A 258 14.76 -21.56 -11.23
C GLN A 258 14.21 -22.99 -11.34
N GLU A 259 14.91 -23.88 -12.07
CA GLU A 259 14.52 -25.29 -12.12
C GLU A 259 14.72 -26.00 -10.78
N VAL A 260 15.86 -25.80 -10.09
CA VAL A 260 16.14 -26.41 -8.78
C VAL A 260 15.14 -25.96 -7.72
N THR A 261 14.81 -24.67 -7.68
CA THR A 261 13.85 -24.11 -6.72
C THR A 261 12.42 -24.61 -7.02
N TYR A 262 12.07 -24.80 -8.29
CA TYR A 262 10.79 -25.38 -8.67
C TYR A 262 10.70 -26.89 -8.37
N ASP A 263 11.77 -27.66 -8.60
CA ASP A 263 11.87 -29.07 -8.22
C ASP A 263 11.66 -29.25 -6.71
N ALA A 264 12.37 -28.45 -5.91
CA ALA A 264 12.22 -28.43 -4.46
C ALA A 264 10.79 -28.06 -4.04
N TYR A 265 10.19 -27.05 -4.68
CA TYR A 265 8.78 -26.70 -4.44
C TYR A 265 7.82 -27.87 -4.70
N GLN A 266 8.00 -28.62 -5.80
CA GLN A 266 7.14 -29.78 -6.10
C GLN A 266 7.35 -30.94 -5.12
N GLU A 267 8.59 -31.21 -4.72
CA GLU A 267 8.93 -32.22 -3.72
C GLU A 267 8.37 -31.87 -2.35
N LEU A 268 8.54 -30.62 -1.92
CA LEU A 268 7.93 -30.09 -0.69
C LEU A 268 6.41 -30.23 -0.74
N PHE A 269 5.77 -29.83 -1.83
CA PHE A 269 4.32 -29.91 -1.95
C PHE A 269 3.81 -31.35 -1.78
N ARG A 270 4.40 -32.32 -2.49
CA ARG A 270 4.01 -33.74 -2.39
C ARG A 270 4.22 -34.28 -0.97
N GLY A 271 5.41 -34.09 -0.41
CA GLY A 271 5.73 -34.58 0.93
C GLY A 271 4.87 -33.92 2.02
N LEU A 272 4.52 -32.64 1.86
CA LEU A 272 3.62 -31.94 2.78
C LEU A 272 2.19 -32.48 2.69
N VAL A 273 1.67 -32.77 1.50
CA VAL A 273 0.34 -33.41 1.35
C VAL A 273 0.33 -34.77 2.05
N GLU A 274 1.32 -35.63 1.80
CA GLU A 274 1.45 -36.95 2.46
C GLU A 274 1.59 -36.85 3.98
N HIS A 275 2.29 -35.84 4.48
CA HIS A 275 2.39 -35.57 5.91
C HIS A 275 1.04 -35.13 6.49
N LEU A 276 0.41 -34.13 5.86
CA LEU A 276 -0.87 -33.57 6.28
C LEU A 276 -1.99 -34.61 6.29
N GLU A 277 -2.05 -35.51 5.30
CA GLU A 277 -3.04 -36.59 5.27
C GLU A 277 -2.96 -37.52 6.49
N ARG A 278 -1.76 -37.69 7.06
CA ARG A 278 -1.52 -38.51 8.26
C ARG A 278 -1.84 -37.79 9.56
N VAL A 279 -1.53 -36.49 9.66
CA VAL A 279 -1.59 -35.75 10.95
C VAL A 279 -2.86 -34.93 11.14
N GLU A 280 -3.55 -34.55 10.06
CA GLU A 280 -4.76 -33.73 10.12
C GLU A 280 -6.00 -34.61 9.88
N PRO A 281 -6.82 -34.98 10.89
CA PRO A 281 -8.02 -35.79 10.67
C PRO A 281 -9.13 -35.02 9.90
N PRO A 282 -10.13 -35.73 9.32
CA PRO A 282 -11.26 -35.09 8.66
C PRO A 282 -12.07 -34.26 9.66
N GLN A 283 -12.55 -33.09 9.23
CA GLN A 283 -13.45 -32.28 10.05
C GLN A 283 -14.89 -32.83 10.00
N PRO A 284 -15.72 -32.62 11.04
CA PRO A 284 -17.13 -33.04 11.01
C PRO A 284 -17.87 -32.47 9.79
N GLY A 285 -18.49 -33.35 8.99
CA GLY A 285 -19.21 -32.96 7.78
C GLY A 285 -18.32 -32.61 6.57
N GLU A 286 -17.00 -32.79 6.66
CA GLU A 286 -16.07 -32.50 5.58
C GLU A 286 -16.08 -33.62 4.52
N THR A 287 -16.40 -33.24 3.26
CA THR A 287 -16.28 -34.17 2.13
C THR A 287 -14.82 -34.48 1.80
N ALA A 288 -14.54 -35.63 1.19
CA ALA A 288 -13.18 -35.98 0.75
C ALA A 288 -12.54 -34.92 -0.15
N ARG A 289 -13.34 -34.30 -1.04
CA ARG A 289 -12.88 -33.20 -1.92
C ARG A 289 -12.55 -31.94 -1.13
N ALA A 290 -13.38 -31.57 -0.15
CA ALA A 290 -13.14 -30.41 0.70
C ALA A 290 -11.86 -30.60 1.53
N ARG A 291 -11.67 -31.81 2.08
CA ARG A 291 -10.46 -32.23 2.78
C ARG A 291 -9.22 -32.11 1.91
N ALA A 292 -9.20 -32.75 0.74
CA ALA A 292 -8.06 -32.67 -0.19
C ALA A 292 -7.70 -31.21 -0.51
N SER A 293 -8.70 -30.39 -0.86
CA SER A 293 -8.48 -28.97 -1.14
C SER A 293 -7.94 -28.19 0.07
N ARG A 294 -8.37 -28.51 1.29
CA ARG A 294 -7.86 -27.89 2.52
C ARG A 294 -6.39 -28.25 2.74
N LEU A 295 -6.02 -29.52 2.60
CA LEU A 295 -4.64 -29.99 2.81
C LEU A 295 -3.71 -29.43 1.73
N GLU A 296 -4.12 -29.45 0.46
CA GLU A 296 -3.36 -28.85 -0.65
C GLU A 296 -3.07 -27.37 -0.42
N LYS A 297 -4.06 -26.59 0.09
CA LYS A 297 -3.85 -25.16 0.41
C LYS A 297 -2.78 -24.96 1.49
N GLN A 298 -2.75 -25.81 2.51
CA GLN A 298 -1.71 -25.75 3.54
C GLN A 298 -0.35 -26.16 2.97
N ALA A 299 -0.29 -27.20 2.14
CA ALA A 299 0.93 -27.60 1.45
C ALA A 299 1.46 -26.50 0.52
N PHE A 300 0.60 -25.84 -0.26
CA PHE A 300 0.98 -24.70 -1.12
C PHE A 300 1.55 -23.54 -0.31
N GLU A 301 0.92 -23.22 0.82
CA GLU A 301 1.33 -22.13 1.70
C GLU A 301 2.77 -22.28 2.19
N ASP A 302 3.21 -23.50 2.48
CA ASP A 302 4.54 -23.79 3.02
C ASP A 302 5.56 -24.14 1.92
N ALA A 303 5.17 -24.92 0.90
CA ALA A 303 6.05 -25.29 -0.21
C ALA A 303 6.59 -24.07 -0.97
N ARG A 304 5.79 -23.00 -1.12
CA ARG A 304 6.17 -21.78 -1.85
C ARG A 304 7.40 -21.07 -1.27
N TYR A 305 7.85 -21.41 -0.06
CA TYR A 305 9.07 -20.85 0.54
C TYR A 305 10.33 -21.18 -0.28
N ALA A 306 10.31 -22.24 -1.09
CA ALA A 306 11.38 -22.56 -2.02
C ALA A 306 11.43 -21.66 -3.27
N LEU A 307 10.33 -21.01 -3.64
CA LEU A 307 10.23 -20.22 -4.87
C LEU A 307 10.96 -18.88 -4.75
N THR A 308 11.53 -18.41 -5.87
CA THR A 308 12.25 -17.13 -5.96
C THR A 308 11.33 -15.93 -6.18
N LEU A 309 11.85 -14.71 -5.99
CA LEU A 309 11.16 -13.47 -6.35
C LEU A 309 11.03 -13.27 -7.87
N ALA A 310 11.76 -14.03 -8.70
CA ALA A 310 11.62 -14.03 -10.15
C ALA A 310 10.32 -14.64 -10.64
N VAL A 311 9.68 -15.51 -9.84
CA VAL A 311 8.45 -16.22 -10.25
C VAL A 311 7.36 -15.22 -10.66
N GLU A 312 6.73 -15.48 -11.79
CA GLU A 312 5.68 -14.62 -12.34
C GLU A 312 4.46 -14.56 -11.39
N THR A 313 3.86 -13.38 -11.32
CA THR A 313 2.60 -13.09 -10.64
C THR A 313 1.71 -12.20 -11.51
N ASN A 314 0.42 -12.15 -11.18
CA ASN A 314 -0.58 -11.34 -11.84
C ASN A 314 -1.34 -10.53 -10.80
N LEU A 315 -1.75 -9.30 -11.11
CA LEU A 315 -2.52 -8.47 -10.21
C LEU A 315 -3.53 -7.58 -10.94
N GLY A 316 -4.65 -7.38 -10.28
CA GLY A 316 -5.55 -6.27 -10.56
C GLY A 316 -5.15 -5.06 -9.74
N MET A 317 -5.15 -3.89 -10.37
CA MET A 317 -4.88 -2.62 -9.72
C MET A 317 -6.01 -1.63 -10.03
N VAL A 318 -6.46 -0.90 -9.02
CA VAL A 318 -7.34 0.26 -9.19
C VAL A 318 -6.71 1.46 -8.49
N GLY A 319 -6.70 2.60 -9.15
CA GLY A 319 -6.18 3.85 -8.58
C GLY A 319 -6.88 5.08 -9.15
N ASN A 320 -6.86 6.17 -8.39
CA ASN A 320 -7.23 7.47 -8.93
C ASN A 320 -6.09 8.08 -9.74
N GLY A 321 -6.39 9.10 -10.55
CA GLY A 321 -5.43 9.70 -11.48
C GLY A 321 -4.18 10.25 -10.79
N ARG A 322 -4.31 10.81 -9.57
CA ARG A 322 -3.17 11.30 -8.78
C ARG A 322 -2.28 10.15 -8.31
N ALA A 323 -2.87 9.14 -7.68
CA ALA A 323 -2.14 7.98 -7.16
C ALA A 323 -1.43 7.22 -8.29
N LEU A 324 -2.10 7.05 -9.44
CA LEU A 324 -1.52 6.41 -10.64
C LEU A 324 -0.34 7.23 -11.18
N ARG A 325 -0.50 8.54 -11.33
CA ARG A 325 0.59 9.42 -11.80
C ARG A 325 1.80 9.33 -10.86
N ASP A 326 1.60 9.48 -9.56
CA ASP A 326 2.67 9.48 -8.57
C ASP A 326 3.39 8.11 -8.53
N ALA A 327 2.64 7.01 -8.62
CA ALA A 327 3.21 5.67 -8.72
C ALA A 327 4.02 5.47 -10.00
N ILE A 328 3.52 5.93 -11.15
CA ILE A 328 4.25 5.87 -12.42
C ILE A 328 5.56 6.64 -12.33
N VAL A 329 5.55 7.88 -11.81
CA VAL A 329 6.77 8.69 -11.61
C VAL A 329 7.77 7.97 -10.71
N ARG A 330 7.30 7.38 -9.60
CA ARG A 330 8.19 6.64 -8.67
C ARG A 330 8.81 5.41 -9.34
N LEU A 331 8.03 4.63 -10.09
CA LEU A 331 8.49 3.41 -10.76
C LEU A 331 9.39 3.71 -11.97
N LEU A 332 9.14 4.80 -12.70
CA LEU A 332 10.06 5.29 -13.75
C LEU A 332 11.40 5.78 -13.19
N SER A 333 11.45 6.09 -11.89
CA SER A 333 12.65 6.51 -11.17
C SER A 333 13.28 5.38 -10.36
N ASP A 334 12.74 4.16 -10.45
CA ASP A 334 13.20 2.97 -9.72
C ASP A 334 14.45 2.39 -10.41
N PRO A 335 15.48 1.92 -9.69
CA PRO A 335 16.65 1.28 -10.28
C PRO A 335 16.37 0.04 -11.15
N TYR A 336 15.24 -0.65 -10.96
CA TYR A 336 14.95 -1.86 -11.74
C TYR A 336 14.40 -1.52 -13.11
N GLU A 337 14.95 -2.16 -14.14
CA GLU A 337 14.45 -1.94 -15.50
C GLU A 337 13.05 -2.55 -15.69
N GLU A 338 12.74 -3.69 -15.05
CA GLU A 338 11.41 -4.30 -15.12
C GLU A 338 10.32 -3.34 -14.63
N THR A 339 10.54 -2.65 -13.51
CA THR A 339 9.56 -1.69 -12.96
C THR A 339 9.41 -0.47 -13.84
N THR A 340 10.50 -0.01 -14.47
CA THR A 340 10.46 1.09 -15.44
C THR A 340 9.65 0.70 -16.68
N ARG A 341 9.90 -0.49 -17.25
CA ARG A 341 9.12 -1.05 -18.37
C ARG A 341 7.64 -1.21 -18.01
N LEU A 342 7.35 -1.70 -16.79
CA LEU A 342 5.99 -1.83 -16.25
C LEU A 342 5.31 -0.45 -16.15
N ALA A 343 5.99 0.56 -15.62
CA ALA A 343 5.45 1.91 -15.49
C ALA A 343 5.11 2.54 -16.85
N LEU A 344 5.98 2.35 -17.86
CA LEU A 344 5.71 2.79 -19.23
C LEU A 344 4.47 2.10 -19.82
N ALA A 345 4.32 0.80 -19.57
CA ALA A 345 3.15 0.03 -20.01
C ALA A 345 1.87 0.51 -19.31
N ILE A 346 1.89 0.72 -17.98
CA ILE A 346 0.76 1.28 -17.22
C ILE A 346 0.41 2.66 -17.75
N ARG A 347 1.39 3.56 -17.93
CA ARG A 347 1.18 4.90 -18.47
C ARG A 347 0.51 4.86 -19.83
N ARG A 348 0.97 3.99 -20.74
CA ARG A 348 0.40 3.83 -22.09
C ARG A 348 -1.06 3.41 -22.06
N GLU A 349 -1.39 2.39 -21.27
CA GLU A 349 -2.74 1.84 -21.23
C GLU A 349 -3.71 2.74 -20.45
N VAL A 350 -3.29 3.28 -19.31
CA VAL A 350 -4.10 4.23 -18.53
C VAL A 350 -4.37 5.52 -19.30
N THR A 351 -3.44 5.98 -20.14
CA THR A 351 -3.67 7.16 -21.03
C THR A 351 -4.87 6.97 -21.95
N ARG A 352 -5.28 5.73 -22.27
CA ARG A 352 -6.49 5.48 -23.09
C ARG A 352 -7.78 5.75 -22.33
N VAL A 353 -7.75 5.66 -21.00
CA VAL A 353 -8.90 5.90 -20.12
C VAL A 353 -8.82 7.30 -19.48
N LEU A 354 -7.63 7.75 -19.10
CA LEU A 354 -7.33 9.01 -18.44
C LEU A 354 -6.26 9.82 -19.23
N PRO A 355 -6.60 10.37 -20.41
CA PRO A 355 -5.63 10.85 -21.40
C PRO A 355 -4.76 12.03 -20.98
N THR A 356 -5.20 12.84 -20.01
CA THR A 356 -4.45 14.02 -19.53
C THR A 356 -3.71 13.80 -18.23
N LEU A 357 -4.22 12.93 -17.36
CA LEU A 357 -3.81 12.88 -15.96
C LEU A 357 -2.47 12.17 -15.75
N VAL A 358 -2.18 11.15 -16.56
CA VAL A 358 -0.96 10.34 -16.44
C VAL A 358 0.03 10.54 -17.59
N ARG A 359 -0.38 11.25 -18.65
CA ARG A 359 0.40 11.40 -19.88
C ARG A 359 1.77 12.03 -19.64
N TYR A 360 1.85 13.01 -18.76
CA TYR A 360 3.06 13.77 -18.45
C TYR A 360 3.81 13.22 -17.23
N ALA A 361 3.54 11.98 -16.81
CA ALA A 361 4.30 11.31 -15.77
C ALA A 361 5.66 10.89 -16.34
N GLU A 362 6.72 11.63 -16.00
CA GLU A 362 8.10 11.38 -16.43
C GLU A 362 8.97 10.90 -15.26
N PRO A 363 10.12 10.25 -15.53
CA PRO A 363 11.11 9.95 -14.49
C PRO A 363 11.51 11.23 -13.76
N ASN A 364 11.79 11.15 -12.46
CA ASN A 364 12.28 12.26 -11.67
C ASN A 364 13.80 12.14 -11.49
N PRO A 365 14.61 12.94 -12.22
CA PRO A 365 16.08 12.83 -12.16
C PRO A 365 16.64 13.09 -10.77
N ARG A 366 15.96 13.93 -9.97
CA ARG A 366 16.37 14.19 -8.58
C ARG A 366 16.22 12.96 -7.69
N LEU A 367 15.16 12.16 -7.87
CA LEU A 367 14.99 10.93 -7.08
C LEU A 367 16.10 9.93 -7.40
N GLN A 368 16.43 9.74 -8.68
CA GLN A 368 17.49 8.84 -9.11
C GLN A 368 18.86 9.28 -8.58
N ALA A 369 19.19 10.57 -8.70
CA ALA A 369 20.46 11.12 -8.21
C ALA A 369 20.55 11.07 -6.67
N ALA A 370 19.49 11.45 -5.97
CA ALA A 370 19.45 11.48 -4.51
C ALA A 370 19.55 10.09 -3.91
N ASP A 371 18.82 9.09 -4.43
CA ASP A 371 18.88 7.71 -3.91
C ASP A 371 20.32 7.16 -4.01
N ALA A 372 21.02 7.43 -5.11
CA ALA A 372 22.41 7.02 -5.31
C ALA A 372 23.41 7.78 -4.40
N GLU A 373 23.22 9.08 -4.20
CA GLU A 373 24.04 9.88 -3.27
C GLU A 373 23.85 9.45 -1.82
N VAL A 374 22.60 9.25 -1.39
CA VAL A 374 22.28 8.75 -0.05
C VAL A 374 22.88 7.37 0.17
N ALA A 375 22.76 6.46 -0.80
CA ALA A 375 23.36 5.12 -0.69
C ALA A 375 24.88 5.18 -0.48
N ARG A 376 25.59 6.05 -1.23
CA ARG A 376 27.03 6.28 -1.05
C ARG A 376 27.34 6.87 0.33
N GLY A 377 26.63 7.92 0.74
CA GLY A 377 26.83 8.54 2.06
C GLY A 377 26.58 7.57 3.21
N VAL A 378 25.55 6.71 3.10
CA VAL A 378 25.27 5.65 4.07
C VAL A 378 26.40 4.62 4.10
N ALA A 379 26.90 4.18 2.94
CA ALA A 379 28.03 3.24 2.89
C ALA A 379 29.28 3.80 3.58
N GLU A 380 29.60 5.08 3.35
CA GLU A 380 30.70 5.77 4.05
C GLU A 380 30.46 5.89 5.55
N ALA A 381 29.24 6.26 5.96
CA ALA A 381 28.89 6.36 7.38
C ALA A 381 29.01 4.99 8.08
N LEU A 382 28.59 3.91 7.43
CA LEU A 382 28.78 2.54 7.92
C LEU A 382 30.27 2.19 7.99
N GLN A 383 31.09 2.52 7.01
CA GLN A 383 32.54 2.27 7.09
C GLN A 383 33.19 3.01 8.26
N ARG A 384 32.80 4.26 8.52
CA ARG A 384 33.41 5.09 9.59
C ARG A 384 32.90 4.75 10.99
N HIS A 385 31.62 4.40 11.13
CA HIS A 385 30.94 4.38 12.42
C HIS A 385 30.32 3.04 12.80
N ARG A 386 30.33 2.03 11.92
CA ARG A 386 29.73 0.73 12.22
C ARG A 386 30.44 0.08 13.40
N ARG A 387 29.72 -0.05 14.50
CA ARG A 387 30.08 -0.91 15.63
C ARG A 387 29.29 -2.20 15.48
N VAL A 388 29.99 -3.32 15.32
CA VAL A 388 29.34 -4.64 15.28
C VAL A 388 28.79 -4.92 16.68
N ARG A 389 27.47 -5.03 16.78
CA ARG A 389 26.78 -5.52 17.98
C ARG A 389 26.04 -6.80 17.62
N ALA A 390 25.86 -7.66 18.61
CA ALA A 390 24.95 -8.79 18.47
C ALA A 390 23.57 -8.24 18.12
N VAL A 391 22.99 -8.75 17.03
CA VAL A 391 21.62 -8.42 16.67
C VAL A 391 20.70 -9.20 17.60
N ALA A 392 19.69 -8.53 18.16
CA ALA A 392 18.61 -9.21 18.87
C ALA A 392 17.97 -10.27 17.95
N SER A 393 17.81 -11.49 18.47
CA SER A 393 17.14 -12.58 17.73
C SER A 393 15.63 -12.38 17.58
N ASP A 394 15.06 -11.35 18.22
CA ASP A 394 13.64 -11.08 18.17
C ASP A 394 13.23 -10.54 16.79
N PRO A 395 12.31 -11.21 16.07
CA PRO A 395 11.77 -10.71 14.82
C PRO A 395 10.93 -9.43 14.95
N VAL A 396 10.55 -8.99 16.15
CA VAL A 396 9.78 -7.74 16.35
C VAL A 396 10.41 -6.87 17.44
N ILE A 397 10.87 -5.68 17.07
CA ILE A 397 11.49 -4.72 17.98
C ILE A 397 10.68 -3.42 17.96
N LEU A 398 10.19 -2.97 19.12
CA LEU A 398 9.60 -1.63 19.25
C LEU A 398 10.73 -0.59 19.29
N LEU A 399 10.79 0.26 18.27
CA LEU A 399 11.77 1.34 18.17
C LEU A 399 11.27 2.61 18.87
N ASP A 400 9.97 2.90 18.76
CA ASP A 400 9.35 4.09 19.33
C ASP A 400 7.84 3.89 19.54
N TRP A 401 7.24 4.61 20.49
CA TRP A 401 5.81 4.60 20.76
C TRP A 401 5.36 5.88 21.49
N THR A 402 4.10 6.26 21.32
CA THR A 402 3.50 7.35 22.11
C THR A 402 3.63 7.04 23.60
N GLY A 403 4.19 7.96 24.39
CA GLY A 403 4.39 7.78 25.84
C GLY A 403 5.75 7.19 26.23
N ARG A 404 6.61 6.81 25.27
CA ARG A 404 7.94 6.27 25.54
C ARG A 404 8.77 7.18 26.46
N GLY A 405 9.25 6.62 27.58
CA GLY A 405 10.10 7.32 28.54
C GLY A 405 9.33 8.06 29.64
N ALA A 406 8.01 7.89 29.71
CA ALA A 406 7.19 8.47 30.79
C ALA A 406 7.60 7.92 32.17
N ALA A 407 8.10 6.69 32.23
CA ALA A 407 8.61 6.09 33.47
C ALA A 407 9.89 6.76 34.02
N ASP A 408 10.67 7.44 33.18
CA ASP A 408 11.97 8.03 33.55
C ASP A 408 11.86 9.48 34.08
N GLY A 409 10.64 9.97 34.31
CA GLY A 409 10.38 11.35 34.74
C GLY A 409 10.62 12.40 33.65
N GLY A 410 10.76 11.97 32.38
CA GLY A 410 10.85 12.89 31.25
C GLY A 410 9.52 13.62 31.04
N PRO A 411 9.52 14.91 30.66
CA PRO A 411 8.28 15.60 30.32
C PRO A 411 7.53 14.82 29.23
N PRO A 412 6.18 14.77 29.26
CA PRO A 412 5.40 14.11 28.24
C PRO A 412 5.83 14.65 26.88
N ALA A 413 6.17 13.76 25.96
CA ALA A 413 6.75 14.10 24.69
C ALA A 413 5.76 14.90 23.81
N ALA A 414 5.68 16.21 24.05
CA ALA A 414 5.24 17.22 23.10
C ALA A 414 6.31 17.43 22.01
N LYS A 415 6.77 16.32 21.41
CA LYS A 415 7.58 16.29 20.20
C LYS A 415 6.98 15.31 19.20
N ALA A 416 5.68 15.46 18.96
CA ALA A 416 5.01 15.01 17.76
C ALA A 416 4.30 16.19 17.07
N ALA A 417 5.02 17.31 16.91
CA ALA A 417 4.69 18.35 15.93
C ALA A 417 6.00 19.10 15.63
N GLY A 418 6.58 18.89 14.45
CA GLY A 418 7.64 19.77 13.96
C GLY A 418 7.04 21.06 13.44
N GLY A 419 7.46 22.22 14.00
CA GLY A 419 7.39 23.52 13.32
C GLY A 419 7.15 24.74 14.21
N ALA A 420 8.26 25.33 14.73
CA ALA A 420 8.43 26.70 15.30
C ALA A 420 7.60 27.05 16.56
N GLY A 421 8.09 27.68 17.63
CA GLY A 421 9.36 28.29 17.99
C GLY A 421 9.11 29.18 19.24
N LEU A 422 10.05 29.18 20.19
CA LEU A 422 10.27 30.11 21.31
C LEU A 422 9.09 30.52 22.24
N LEU A 423 9.19 30.14 23.52
CA LEU A 423 9.49 31.05 24.64
C LEU A 423 9.60 30.26 25.96
N ALA A 424 10.68 30.51 26.70
CA ALA A 424 10.92 29.99 28.04
C ALA A 424 10.69 31.10 29.08
N ALA A 425 10.07 30.77 30.22
CA ALA A 425 10.28 31.34 31.57
C ALA A 425 9.26 30.66 32.53
N ALA A 426 9.67 29.77 33.45
CA ALA A 426 10.22 30.00 34.80
C ALA A 426 9.13 29.88 35.91
N PRO A 427 9.48 29.43 37.14
CA PRO A 427 8.61 28.63 38.01
C PRO A 427 7.88 29.45 39.10
N GLY A 428 6.75 28.94 39.56
CA GLY A 428 5.97 29.47 40.69
C GLY A 428 5.47 28.36 41.60
N ALA A 429 5.65 28.54 42.90
CA ALA A 429 5.57 27.56 43.97
C ALA A 429 4.15 27.18 44.42
N GLY A 430 4.04 25.95 44.94
CA GLY A 430 3.39 25.65 46.22
C GLY A 430 1.88 25.57 46.28
N ALA A 431 1.35 24.37 46.58
CA ALA A 431 0.68 24.08 47.85
C ALA A 431 0.07 22.67 47.82
N ALA A 432 0.35 21.91 48.87
CA ALA A 432 -0.31 20.66 49.19
C ALA A 432 -1.79 20.90 49.53
N ALA A 433 -2.66 19.98 49.14
CA ALA A 433 -3.99 19.85 49.73
C ALA A 433 -4.39 18.37 49.81
N GLU A 434 -4.92 18.04 50.98
CA GLU A 434 -5.10 16.72 51.56
C GLU A 434 -6.22 15.88 50.91
N ALA A 435 -6.04 14.57 51.03
CA ALA A 435 -7.01 13.55 50.70
C ALA A 435 -8.24 13.60 51.62
N ALA A 436 -9.44 13.46 51.03
CA ALA A 436 -10.65 13.13 51.76
C ALA A 436 -11.38 11.98 51.07
N ALA A 437 -11.50 10.88 51.81
CA ALA A 437 -12.19 9.65 51.45
C ALA A 437 -13.72 9.78 51.57
N GLY A 438 -14.46 9.06 50.73
CA GLY A 438 -15.92 8.85 50.88
C GLY A 438 -16.60 8.29 49.63
N ALA A 439 -16.72 6.96 49.55
CA ALA A 439 -17.40 6.18 48.50
C ALA A 439 -18.95 6.36 48.47
N PRO A 440 -19.71 5.85 47.47
CA PRO A 440 -20.08 4.42 47.49
C PRO A 440 -20.33 3.72 46.12
N GLY A 441 -20.19 2.38 46.12
CA GLY A 441 -21.27 1.49 45.68
C GLY A 441 -21.38 1.13 44.20
N VAL A 442 -20.69 0.06 43.82
CA VAL A 442 -20.85 -0.72 42.58
C VAL A 442 -22.29 -1.21 42.37
N LEU A 443 -22.82 -1.07 41.15
CA LEU A 443 -23.92 -1.89 40.63
C LEU A 443 -23.43 -2.64 39.39
N GLY A 444 -23.22 -3.94 39.55
CA GLY A 444 -22.72 -4.84 38.52
C GLY A 444 -23.80 -5.30 37.53
N SER A 445 -23.33 -5.67 36.35
CA SER A 445 -23.99 -6.62 35.45
C SER A 445 -22.93 -7.59 34.92
N PRO A 446 -23.27 -8.86 34.67
CA PRO A 446 -22.28 -9.93 34.51
C PRO A 446 -21.72 -9.90 33.10
N GLY A 447 -20.39 -9.82 32.98
CA GLY A 447 -19.71 -9.91 31.70
C GLY A 447 -18.20 -9.89 31.88
N VAL A 448 -17.61 -11.10 31.92
CA VAL A 448 -16.18 -11.41 31.86
C VAL A 448 -15.31 -10.64 32.87
N ALA A 449 -14.89 -11.30 33.94
CA ALA A 449 -13.85 -10.79 34.82
C ALA A 449 -12.55 -10.65 34.02
N VAL A 450 -12.29 -9.46 33.50
CA VAL A 450 -10.98 -9.07 32.99
C VAL A 450 -10.16 -8.77 34.25
N GLU A 451 -9.11 -9.55 34.51
CA GLU A 451 -8.12 -9.17 35.53
C GLU A 451 -7.71 -7.71 35.29
N GLU A 452 -7.78 -6.86 36.33
CA GLU A 452 -7.37 -5.46 36.25
C GLU A 452 -5.87 -5.40 35.99
N VAL A 453 -5.48 -5.37 34.71
CA VAL A 453 -4.07 -5.24 34.32
C VAL A 453 -3.65 -3.81 34.58
N GLN A 454 -2.76 -3.64 35.57
CA GLN A 454 -2.26 -2.33 35.93
C GLN A 454 -1.61 -1.64 34.71
N SER A 455 -2.02 -0.40 34.47
CA SER A 455 -1.49 0.42 33.39
C SER A 455 -0.03 0.82 33.66
N THR A 456 0.77 0.90 32.60
CA THR A 456 2.14 1.40 32.69
C THR A 456 2.18 2.94 32.59
N PRO A 457 3.25 3.62 33.02
CA PRO A 457 3.41 5.06 32.80
C PRO A 457 3.31 5.47 31.32
N ASP A 458 3.89 4.67 30.43
CA ASP A 458 3.86 4.90 28.98
C ASP A 458 2.42 4.81 28.45
N GLU A 459 1.64 3.84 28.94
CA GLU A 459 0.23 3.70 28.59
C GLU A 459 -0.62 4.86 29.11
N GLN A 460 -0.36 5.34 30.32
CA GLN A 460 -1.06 6.51 30.87
C GLN A 460 -0.82 7.75 30.00
N ALA A 461 0.41 7.96 29.54
CA ALA A 461 0.71 9.04 28.59
C ALA A 461 0.00 8.85 27.23
N ALA A 462 -0.12 7.61 26.74
CA ALA A 462 -0.90 7.32 25.53
C ALA A 462 -2.41 7.51 25.72
N LEU A 463 -2.95 7.15 26.90
CA LEU A 463 -4.33 7.41 27.27
C LEU A 463 -4.61 8.91 27.33
N ASP A 464 -3.70 9.73 27.87
CA ASP A 464 -3.85 11.19 27.89
C ASP A 464 -3.99 11.79 26.49
N VAL A 465 -3.29 11.24 25.50
CA VAL A 465 -3.45 11.64 24.09
C VAL A 465 -4.86 11.31 23.57
N ILE A 466 -5.37 10.12 23.86
CA ILE A 466 -6.71 9.69 23.43
C ILE A 466 -7.80 10.51 24.13
N LEU A 467 -7.74 10.57 25.46
CA LEU A 467 -8.72 11.24 26.30
C LEU A 467 -8.70 12.76 26.07
N GLY A 468 -7.52 13.35 25.87
CA GLY A 468 -7.40 14.76 25.52
C GLY A 468 -8.11 15.11 24.20
N ALA A 469 -8.02 14.23 23.19
CA ALA A 469 -8.76 14.40 21.95
C ALA A 469 -10.28 14.32 22.16
N TRP A 470 -10.77 13.38 22.96
CA TRP A 470 -12.20 13.28 23.28
C TRP A 470 -12.70 14.43 24.16
N LEU A 471 -11.90 14.90 25.11
CA LEU A 471 -12.22 16.08 25.91
C LEU A 471 -12.29 17.33 25.03
N HIS A 472 -11.44 17.45 24.02
CA HIS A 472 -11.55 18.51 23.03
C HIS A 472 -12.79 18.37 22.12
N GLU A 473 -13.09 17.15 21.69
CA GLU A 473 -14.23 16.86 20.80
C GLU A 473 -15.59 17.04 21.48
N TYR A 474 -15.72 16.60 22.74
CA TYR A 474 -16.98 16.58 23.48
C TYR A 474 -17.07 17.66 24.57
N GLY A 475 -15.97 18.33 24.89
CA GLY A 475 -15.93 19.41 25.88
C GLY A 475 -16.19 20.78 25.27
N SER A 476 -16.38 21.77 26.14
CA SER A 476 -16.52 23.19 25.76
C SER A 476 -15.25 24.01 26.01
N GLY A 477 -14.17 23.37 26.49
CA GLY A 477 -12.96 24.02 26.97
C GLY A 477 -11.78 24.04 25.99
N GLY A 478 -10.81 24.90 26.26
CA GLY A 478 -9.55 24.99 25.51
C GLY A 478 -8.49 23.98 26.00
N TRP A 479 -7.38 23.82 25.25
CA TRP A 479 -6.30 22.87 25.61
C TRP A 479 -5.76 23.00 27.06
N PRO A 480 -5.59 24.20 27.66
CA PRO A 480 -5.15 24.30 29.06
C PRO A 480 -6.09 23.59 30.05
N GLU A 481 -7.40 23.76 29.87
CA GLU A 481 -8.43 23.15 30.73
C GLU A 481 -8.46 21.63 30.55
N THR A 482 -8.24 21.14 29.32
CA THR A 482 -8.10 19.69 29.06
C THR A 482 -6.91 19.10 29.82
N GLY A 483 -5.78 19.82 29.88
CA GLY A 483 -4.59 19.37 30.61
C GLY A 483 -4.85 19.25 32.12
N ASP A 484 -5.52 20.23 32.71
CA ASP A 484 -5.87 20.23 34.13
C ASP A 484 -6.81 19.07 34.49
N VAL A 485 -7.82 18.81 33.64
CA VAL A 485 -8.74 17.67 33.81
C VAL A 485 -7.97 16.35 33.75
N LEU A 486 -7.11 16.15 32.75
CA LEU A 486 -6.32 14.93 32.61
C LEU A 486 -5.34 14.71 33.77
N ALA A 487 -4.77 15.79 34.32
CA ALA A 487 -3.88 15.73 35.48
C ALA A 487 -4.63 15.35 36.76
N ALA A 488 -5.90 15.75 36.89
CA ALA A 488 -6.75 15.41 38.04
C ALA A 488 -7.30 13.97 37.98
N MET A 489 -7.44 13.39 36.78
CA MET A 489 -7.93 12.01 36.63
C MET A 489 -6.91 10.98 37.10
N THR A 490 -7.36 10.04 37.93
CA THR A 490 -6.60 8.86 38.33
C THR A 490 -6.40 7.90 37.15
N PRO A 491 -5.37 7.03 37.20
CA PRO A 491 -5.17 6.00 36.18
C PRO A 491 -6.40 5.09 35.94
N ALA A 492 -7.13 4.78 37.02
CA ALA A 492 -8.34 3.98 36.96
C ALA A 492 -9.49 4.71 36.24
N GLU A 493 -9.67 6.02 36.50
CA GLU A 493 -10.68 6.82 35.80
C GLU A 493 -10.38 6.94 34.31
N LYS A 494 -9.10 7.12 33.95
CA LYS A 494 -8.65 7.16 32.54
C LYS A 494 -8.97 5.86 31.83
N LEU A 495 -8.63 4.72 32.45
CA LEU A 495 -8.95 3.39 31.92
C LEU A 495 -10.46 3.15 31.83
N ALA A 496 -11.23 3.54 32.84
CA ALA A 496 -12.68 3.37 32.83
C ALA A 496 -13.35 4.18 31.71
N LEU A 497 -12.88 5.40 31.45
CA LEU A 497 -13.37 6.19 30.33
C LEU A 497 -12.99 5.57 28.99
N PHE A 498 -11.73 5.14 28.83
CA PHE A 498 -11.29 4.39 27.65
C PHE A 498 -12.12 3.13 27.41
N ALA A 499 -12.37 2.34 28.46
CA ALA A 499 -13.15 1.10 28.40
C ALA A 499 -14.56 1.35 27.83
N LYS A 500 -15.20 2.47 28.16
CA LYS A 500 -16.52 2.83 27.60
C LYS A 500 -16.52 2.96 26.08
N ALA A 501 -15.42 3.40 25.47
CA ALA A 501 -15.31 3.59 24.02
C ALA A 501 -15.03 2.29 23.25
N VAL A 502 -14.53 1.26 23.92
CA VAL A 502 -14.14 -0.03 23.31
C VAL A 502 -15.04 -1.20 23.69
N THR A 503 -15.79 -1.06 24.79
CA THR A 503 -16.74 -2.10 25.23
C THR A 503 -17.81 -2.31 24.16
N GLY A 504 -17.96 -3.55 23.70
CA GLY A 504 -18.94 -3.91 22.68
C GLY A 504 -18.47 -3.73 21.24
N LEU A 505 -17.20 -3.31 21.00
CA LEU A 505 -16.66 -3.25 19.63
C LEU A 505 -16.67 -4.64 18.98
N GLY A 506 -17.40 -4.74 17.88
CA GLY A 506 -17.53 -5.94 17.11
C GLY A 506 -16.37 -6.16 16.12
N PRO A 507 -16.28 -7.39 15.60
CA PRO A 507 -15.53 -7.78 14.41
C PRO A 507 -15.26 -6.80 13.25
N HIS A 508 -16.26 -5.98 12.94
CA HIS A 508 -16.33 -5.19 11.72
C HIS A 508 -16.47 -3.70 12.03
N ASP A 509 -16.52 -3.35 13.32
CA ASP A 509 -16.64 -1.98 13.75
C ASP A 509 -15.28 -1.28 13.62
N PRO A 510 -15.24 -0.06 13.07
CA PRO A 510 -14.01 0.71 13.03
C PRO A 510 -13.61 1.11 14.46
N PRO A 511 -12.32 1.03 14.83
CA PRO A 511 -11.86 1.58 16.09
C PRO A 511 -12.11 3.10 16.17
N PRO A 512 -12.18 3.69 17.37
CA PRO A 512 -12.37 5.14 17.54
C PRO A 512 -11.32 5.97 16.82
N GLU A 513 -11.71 7.14 16.30
CA GLU A 513 -10.81 8.02 15.52
C GLU A 513 -9.62 8.52 16.34
N ALA A 514 -9.79 8.76 17.64
CA ALA A 514 -8.73 9.18 18.55
C ALA A 514 -7.55 8.19 18.61
N PHE A 515 -7.75 6.92 18.23
CA PHE A 515 -6.67 5.91 18.20
C PHE A 515 -5.60 6.24 17.16
N LYS A 516 -5.92 7.06 16.14
CA LYS A 516 -4.95 7.52 15.13
C LYS A 516 -3.86 8.42 15.71
N LEU A 517 -4.04 8.93 16.93
CA LEU A 517 -3.08 9.79 17.62
C LEU A 517 -2.02 9.00 18.41
N VAL A 518 -2.25 7.71 18.66
CA VAL A 518 -1.29 6.83 19.33
C VAL A 518 -0.48 6.09 18.26
N ARG A 519 0.83 6.34 18.21
CA ARG A 519 1.72 5.84 17.14
C ARG A 519 2.76 4.85 17.67
N TYR A 520 3.19 3.98 16.77
CA TYR A 520 4.23 2.99 16.98
C TYR A 520 5.20 2.99 15.80
N ARG A 521 6.48 2.87 16.10
CA ARG A 521 7.53 2.57 15.12
C ARG A 521 8.23 1.29 15.52
N VAL A 522 8.31 0.35 14.59
CA VAL A 522 8.82 -1.01 14.84
C VAL A 522 9.81 -1.43 13.78
N GLU A 523 10.80 -2.24 14.15
CA GLU A 523 11.60 -3.03 13.22
C GLU A 523 11.05 -4.46 13.20
N LEU A 524 10.77 -4.95 11.99
CA LEU A 524 10.29 -6.30 11.73
C LEU A 524 11.33 -7.06 10.91
N THR A 525 11.69 -8.27 11.35
CA THR A 525 12.43 -9.23 10.53
C THR A 525 11.46 -10.29 10.03
N VAL A 526 11.09 -10.22 8.75
CA VAL A 526 10.02 -11.02 8.15
C VAL A 526 10.51 -11.75 6.91
N SER A 527 9.98 -12.95 6.66
CA SER A 527 10.23 -13.64 5.39
C SER A 527 9.67 -12.85 4.21
N GLU A 528 10.22 -13.06 3.02
CA GLU A 528 9.66 -12.57 1.77
C GLU A 528 8.19 -13.01 1.60
N ALA A 529 7.84 -14.24 2.00
CA ALA A 529 6.45 -14.69 1.97
C ALA A 529 5.52 -13.85 2.85
N SER A 530 5.96 -13.47 4.05
CA SER A 530 5.23 -12.62 5.00
C SER A 530 5.20 -11.16 4.57
N TRP A 531 6.30 -10.65 4.01
CA TRP A 531 6.41 -9.29 3.46
C TRP A 531 5.33 -9.00 2.41
N HIS A 532 5.16 -9.89 1.43
CA HIS A 532 4.13 -9.75 0.40
C HIS A 532 2.69 -9.89 0.96
N GLN A 533 2.51 -10.43 2.17
CA GLN A 533 1.21 -10.36 2.86
C GLN A 533 0.99 -9.01 3.55
N LEU A 534 2.04 -8.43 4.14
CA LEU A 534 2.01 -7.14 4.82
C LEU A 534 1.65 -6.02 3.83
N LEU A 535 2.28 -5.99 2.66
CA LEU A 535 2.06 -4.97 1.63
C LEU A 535 0.59 -4.79 1.22
N ARG A 536 -0.15 -5.89 1.09
CA ARG A 536 -1.56 -5.86 0.67
C ARG A 536 -2.55 -5.48 1.77
N HIS A 537 -2.13 -5.50 3.04
CA HIS A 537 -3.02 -5.39 4.20
C HIS A 537 -2.62 -4.27 5.15
N SER A 538 -1.69 -3.43 4.72
CA SER A 538 -1.26 -2.22 5.41
C SER A 538 -2.14 -1.05 5.00
N ARG A 539 -3.29 -0.85 5.68
CA ARG A 539 -4.12 0.35 5.45
C ARG A 539 -3.35 1.61 5.88
N ARG A 540 -2.58 2.19 4.95
CA ARG A 540 -1.75 3.40 5.10
C ARG A 540 -0.62 3.27 6.13
N MET A 541 -0.11 2.07 6.36
CA MET A 541 1.14 1.94 7.14
C MET A 541 2.31 2.41 6.28
N HIS A 542 3.30 3.01 6.92
CA HIS A 542 4.53 3.43 6.25
C HIS A 542 5.61 2.39 6.46
N PHE A 543 6.31 2.04 5.39
CA PHE A 543 7.42 1.08 5.44
C PHE A 543 8.69 1.67 4.85
N ALA A 544 9.80 1.46 5.56
CA ALA A 544 11.14 1.55 5.02
C ALA A 544 11.76 0.15 5.06
N ALA A 545 11.74 -0.54 3.92
CA ALA A 545 12.25 -1.90 3.79
C ALA A 545 13.66 -1.91 3.21
N GLN A 546 14.49 -2.83 3.68
CA GLN A 546 15.74 -3.17 3.00
C GLN A 546 15.46 -3.81 1.64
N ALA A 547 16.45 -3.74 0.74
CA ALA A 547 16.42 -4.49 -0.50
C ALA A 547 16.33 -6.00 -0.20
N PRO A 548 15.73 -6.81 -1.10
CA PRO A 548 15.73 -8.26 -0.95
C PRO A 548 17.16 -8.80 -0.87
N GLY A 549 17.42 -9.71 0.06
CA GLY A 549 18.76 -10.22 0.30
C GLY A 549 18.77 -11.54 1.05
N VAL A 550 19.97 -12.00 1.40
CA VAL A 550 20.21 -13.31 2.04
C VAL A 550 20.81 -13.18 3.44
N GLU A 551 21.07 -11.94 3.87
CA GLU A 551 21.86 -11.63 5.06
C GLU A 551 21.15 -11.86 6.40
N HIS A 552 19.82 -11.97 6.42
CA HIS A 552 19.04 -12.18 7.65
C HIS A 552 18.57 -13.63 7.84
N GLY A 553 19.13 -14.56 7.07
CA GLY A 553 18.78 -15.97 7.09
C GLY A 553 17.37 -16.24 6.55
N ILE A 554 16.84 -17.41 6.91
CA ILE A 554 15.58 -17.91 6.36
C ILE A 554 14.55 -18.23 7.44
N THR A 555 13.28 -18.22 7.05
CA THR A 555 12.18 -18.86 7.75
C THR A 555 11.92 -20.22 7.14
N VAL A 556 12.01 -21.27 7.95
CA VAL A 556 11.59 -22.62 7.57
C VAL A 556 10.21 -22.88 8.16
N PRO A 557 9.19 -23.20 7.35
CA PRO A 557 7.85 -23.49 7.84
C PRO A 557 7.79 -24.68 8.82
N PRO A 558 6.98 -24.59 9.90
CA PRO A 558 6.80 -25.68 10.87
C PRO A 558 6.49 -27.02 10.23
N ARG A 559 5.53 -27.06 9.29
CA ARG A 559 5.17 -28.31 8.62
C ARG A 559 6.30 -28.91 7.77
N ILE A 560 7.21 -28.09 7.25
CA ILE A 560 8.40 -28.57 6.55
C ILE A 560 9.38 -29.21 7.54
N GLN A 561 9.52 -28.65 8.74
CA GLN A 561 10.32 -29.26 9.82
C GLN A 561 9.69 -30.57 10.30
N ASP A 562 8.40 -30.55 10.63
CA ASP A 562 7.66 -31.69 11.17
C ASP A 562 7.59 -32.86 10.18
N ALA A 563 7.54 -32.58 8.88
CA ALA A 563 7.57 -33.58 7.82
C ALA A 563 8.99 -34.12 7.53
N GLY A 564 10.05 -33.57 8.15
CA GLY A 564 11.44 -33.94 7.86
C GLY A 564 11.94 -33.43 6.50
N LEU A 565 11.27 -32.45 5.91
CA LEU A 565 11.53 -31.93 4.56
C LEU A 565 12.44 -30.70 4.54
N ALA A 566 12.95 -30.26 5.69
CA ALA A 566 13.88 -29.12 5.78
C ALA A 566 15.09 -29.24 4.83
N PRO A 567 15.72 -30.42 4.62
CA PRO A 567 16.81 -30.56 3.65
C PRO A 567 16.40 -30.21 2.21
N VAL A 568 15.15 -30.44 1.83
CA VAL A 568 14.62 -30.10 0.49
C VAL A 568 14.58 -28.59 0.29
N LEU A 569 14.08 -27.86 1.30
CA LEU A 569 14.07 -26.40 1.28
C LEU A 569 15.49 -25.84 1.26
N MET A 570 16.41 -26.41 2.05
CA MET A 570 17.80 -25.96 2.08
C MET A 570 18.51 -26.12 0.73
N ARG A 571 18.25 -27.19 -0.03
CA ARG A 571 18.81 -27.32 -1.39
C ARG A 571 18.44 -26.15 -2.30
N ALA A 572 17.19 -25.68 -2.22
CA ALA A 572 16.72 -24.54 -2.99
C ALA A 572 17.36 -23.22 -2.52
N VAL A 573 17.40 -23.01 -1.21
CA VAL A 573 18.03 -21.83 -0.58
C VAL A 573 19.51 -21.76 -0.94
N ASP A 574 20.28 -22.84 -0.76
CA ASP A 574 21.70 -22.88 -1.04
C ASP A 574 22.02 -22.58 -2.51
N ALA A 575 21.18 -23.07 -3.43
CA ALA A 575 21.32 -22.77 -4.86
C ALA A 575 21.07 -21.29 -5.17
N ALA A 576 20.03 -20.70 -4.55
CA ALA A 576 19.73 -19.29 -4.65
C ALA A 576 20.84 -18.41 -4.07
N GLU A 577 21.33 -18.70 -2.86
CA GLU A 577 22.37 -17.93 -2.19
C GLU A 577 23.70 -17.96 -2.97
N ARG A 578 24.11 -19.12 -3.49
CA ARG A 578 25.31 -19.22 -4.33
C ARG A 578 25.23 -18.30 -5.55
N LEU A 579 24.10 -18.33 -6.27
CA LEU A 579 23.92 -17.46 -7.43
C LEU A 579 23.79 -15.99 -7.02
N PHE A 580 23.14 -15.69 -5.90
CA PHE A 580 23.05 -14.34 -5.34
C PHE A 580 24.44 -13.72 -5.21
N PHE A 581 25.36 -14.40 -4.50
CA PHE A 581 26.73 -13.90 -4.32
C PHE A 581 27.50 -13.79 -5.63
N ARG A 582 27.30 -14.72 -6.58
CA ARG A 582 27.93 -14.65 -7.90
C ARG A 582 27.46 -13.44 -8.70
N LEU A 583 26.15 -13.16 -8.73
CA LEU A 583 25.58 -11.99 -9.40
C LEU A 583 26.07 -10.69 -8.76
N THR A 584 26.09 -10.61 -7.43
CA THR A 584 26.64 -9.44 -6.73
C THR A 584 28.12 -9.21 -7.06
N ARG A 585 28.95 -10.28 -7.05
CA ARG A 585 30.38 -10.19 -7.38
C ARG A 585 30.62 -9.82 -8.85
N ALA A 586 29.72 -10.20 -9.74
CA ALA A 586 29.75 -9.83 -11.15
C ALA A 586 29.29 -8.38 -11.41
N GLY A 587 28.96 -7.60 -10.37
CA GLY A 587 28.48 -6.23 -10.52
C GLY A 587 27.00 -6.14 -10.93
N LEU A 588 26.22 -7.21 -10.71
CA LEU A 588 24.78 -7.29 -11.03
C LEU A 588 23.92 -7.40 -9.76
N PRO A 589 24.01 -6.47 -8.80
CA PRO A 589 23.28 -6.57 -7.53
C PRO A 589 21.76 -6.54 -7.71
N LEU A 590 21.24 -5.79 -8.69
CA LEU A 590 19.80 -5.74 -8.97
C LEU A 590 19.27 -7.08 -9.47
N ALA A 591 20.03 -7.78 -10.32
CA ALA A 591 19.68 -9.13 -10.78
C ALA A 591 19.71 -10.15 -9.64
N ALA A 592 20.62 -9.99 -8.67
CA ALA A 592 20.72 -10.87 -7.51
C ALA A 592 19.42 -10.89 -6.68
N HIS A 593 18.71 -9.77 -6.58
CA HIS A 593 17.46 -9.70 -5.84
C HIS A 593 16.35 -10.63 -6.37
N TYR A 594 16.38 -10.99 -7.66
CA TYR A 594 15.39 -11.88 -8.26
C TYR A 594 15.54 -13.34 -7.82
N VAL A 595 16.74 -13.76 -7.39
CA VAL A 595 16.98 -15.16 -6.98
C VAL A 595 16.66 -15.41 -5.52
N VAL A 596 16.45 -14.35 -4.72
CA VAL A 596 16.02 -14.45 -3.32
C VAL A 596 14.75 -15.28 -3.23
N THR A 597 14.74 -16.30 -2.38
CA THR A 597 13.55 -17.15 -2.15
C THR A 597 12.57 -16.53 -1.18
N ASN A 598 11.31 -16.96 -1.25
CA ASN A 598 10.25 -16.61 -0.30
C ASN A 598 10.60 -16.94 1.17
N ALA A 599 11.57 -17.83 1.41
CA ALA A 599 12.07 -18.16 2.74
C ALA A 599 13.00 -17.12 3.33
N HIS A 600 13.76 -16.38 2.51
CA HIS A 600 14.71 -15.41 3.00
C HIS A 600 14.01 -14.29 3.76
N ARG A 601 14.70 -13.75 4.76
CA ARG A 601 14.19 -12.69 5.62
C ARG A 601 14.74 -11.34 5.19
N ARG A 602 13.91 -10.32 5.34
CA ARG A 602 14.29 -8.92 5.21
C ARG A 602 13.95 -8.16 6.47
N ARG A 603 14.64 -7.04 6.69
CA ARG A 603 14.26 -6.07 7.72
C ARG A 603 13.42 -4.95 7.16
N VAL A 604 12.41 -4.57 7.93
CA VAL A 604 11.47 -3.52 7.60
C VAL A 604 11.24 -2.67 8.82
N VAL A 605 11.48 -1.37 8.71
CA VAL A 605 10.94 -0.40 9.65
C VAL A 605 9.51 -0.08 9.24
N ALA A 606 8.56 -0.24 10.16
CA ALA A 606 7.16 0.08 9.94
C ALA A 606 6.72 1.17 10.94
N GLU A 607 5.94 2.13 10.46
CA GLU A 607 5.26 3.12 11.30
C GLU A 607 3.75 3.04 11.06
N PHE A 608 3.00 2.98 12.15
CA PHE A 608 1.54 2.91 12.14
C PHE A 608 0.94 3.39 13.45
N ASP A 609 -0.33 3.74 13.42
CA ASP A 609 -1.11 4.13 14.60
C ASP A 609 -1.90 2.95 15.21
N LEU A 610 -2.47 3.17 16.39
CA LEU A 610 -3.25 2.14 17.11
C LEU A 610 -4.48 1.68 16.30
N TRP A 611 -5.11 2.58 15.55
CA TRP A 611 -6.25 2.24 14.69
C TRP A 611 -5.82 1.24 13.60
N GLN A 612 -4.68 1.49 12.96
CA GLN A 612 -4.08 0.61 11.95
C GLN A 612 -3.61 -0.72 12.55
N LEU A 613 -3.07 -0.71 13.77
CA LEU A 613 -2.71 -1.92 14.49
C LEU A 613 -3.93 -2.82 14.72
N TYR A 614 -5.05 -2.27 15.17
CA TYR A 614 -6.32 -2.99 15.33
C TYR A 614 -6.79 -3.62 14.02
N HIS A 615 -6.71 -2.87 12.94
CA HIS A 615 -7.06 -3.38 11.61
C HIS A 615 -6.17 -4.56 11.19
N LEU A 616 -4.84 -4.43 11.37
CA LEU A 616 -3.88 -5.48 11.04
C LEU A 616 -4.14 -6.74 11.86
N ILE A 617 -4.31 -6.58 13.18
CA ILE A 617 -4.63 -7.66 14.11
C ILE A 617 -5.91 -8.38 13.69
N THR A 618 -6.96 -7.64 13.34
CA THR A 618 -8.24 -8.23 12.92
C THR A 618 -8.11 -9.08 11.65
N LEU A 619 -7.30 -8.64 10.68
CA LEU A 619 -7.16 -9.33 9.39
C LEU A 619 -6.10 -10.43 9.37
N ARG A 620 -5.06 -10.30 10.21
CA ARG A 620 -3.85 -11.12 10.16
C ARG A 620 -3.53 -11.85 11.45
N GLY A 621 -4.19 -11.51 12.56
CA GLY A 621 -4.13 -12.27 13.80
C GLY A 621 -5.05 -13.49 13.83
N LYS A 622 -5.99 -13.63 12.89
CA LYS A 622 -6.99 -14.72 12.89
C LYS A 622 -6.42 -16.10 12.47
N PRO A 623 -7.03 -17.23 12.88
CA PRO A 623 -6.54 -18.58 12.57
C PRO A 623 -6.41 -18.90 11.07
N GLU A 624 -7.23 -18.30 10.21
CA GLU A 624 -7.20 -18.54 8.76
C GLU A 624 -6.11 -17.73 8.03
N ALA A 625 -5.51 -16.74 8.71
CA ALA A 625 -4.37 -16.02 8.19
C ALA A 625 -3.16 -16.96 8.08
N GLN A 626 -2.31 -16.71 7.09
CA GLN A 626 -1.07 -17.45 6.92
C GLN A 626 -0.24 -17.41 8.21
N TRP A 627 0.31 -18.55 8.61
CA TRP A 627 0.93 -18.71 9.94
C TRP A 627 2.08 -17.73 10.21
N ASP A 628 2.94 -17.42 9.23
CA ASP A 628 4.14 -16.57 9.41
C ASP A 628 3.78 -15.11 9.74
N ILE A 629 2.92 -14.49 8.91
CA ILE A 629 2.42 -13.14 9.20
C ILE A 629 1.57 -13.14 10.48
N ARG A 630 0.81 -14.21 10.74
CA ARG A 630 0.03 -14.33 11.97
C ARG A 630 0.93 -14.31 13.21
N GLN A 631 2.01 -15.09 13.20
CA GLN A 631 3.01 -15.07 14.28
C GLN A 631 3.68 -13.70 14.42
N THR A 632 4.01 -13.05 13.31
CA THR A 632 4.56 -11.67 13.33
C THR A 632 3.60 -10.71 14.02
N VAL A 633 2.31 -10.77 13.69
CA VAL A 633 1.27 -9.89 14.26
C VAL A 633 0.99 -10.23 15.73
N HIS A 634 1.01 -11.50 16.11
CA HIS A 634 0.88 -11.91 17.51
C HIS A 634 2.06 -11.40 18.35
N ARG A 635 3.29 -11.56 17.87
CA ARG A 635 4.49 -11.02 18.54
C ARG A 635 4.45 -9.51 18.65
N LEU A 636 4.02 -8.83 17.60
CA LEU A 636 3.83 -7.39 17.62
C LEU A 636 2.81 -6.97 18.68
N ALA A 637 1.65 -7.63 18.74
CA ALA A 637 0.64 -7.36 19.75
C ALA A 637 1.19 -7.58 21.17
N GLN A 638 1.89 -8.70 21.41
CA GLN A 638 2.53 -8.99 22.69
C GLN A 638 3.55 -7.91 23.08
N ARG A 639 4.38 -7.45 22.13
CA ARG A 639 5.37 -6.39 22.40
C ARG A 639 4.68 -5.06 22.72
N VAL A 640 3.60 -4.72 22.01
CA VAL A 640 2.82 -3.51 22.34
C VAL A 640 2.16 -3.65 23.72
N MET A 641 1.66 -4.84 24.09
CA MET A 641 1.07 -5.08 25.43
C MET A 641 2.06 -4.89 26.58
N VAL A 642 3.38 -4.96 26.35
CA VAL A 642 4.40 -4.65 27.38
C VAL A 642 4.43 -3.16 27.73
N VAL A 643 4.09 -2.29 26.77
CA VAL A 643 4.07 -0.84 26.97
C VAL A 643 2.64 -0.34 27.17
N HIS A 644 1.67 -0.80 26.37
CA HIS A 644 0.25 -0.43 26.40
C HIS A 644 -0.64 -1.67 26.61
N PRO A 645 -0.67 -2.25 27.82
CA PRO A 645 -1.40 -3.49 28.09
C PRO A 645 -2.90 -3.41 27.82
N ASN A 646 -3.57 -2.35 28.28
CA ASN A 646 -5.01 -2.16 28.18
C ASN A 646 -5.45 -1.67 26.80
N LEU A 647 -4.63 -0.88 26.11
CA LEU A 647 -4.98 -0.37 24.77
C LEU A 647 -5.09 -1.48 23.71
N VAL A 648 -4.44 -2.62 23.92
CA VAL A 648 -4.47 -3.76 22.98
C VAL A 648 -5.40 -4.88 23.46
N ARG A 649 -5.49 -5.11 24.78
CA ARG A 649 -6.34 -6.17 25.37
C ARG A 649 -7.83 -5.97 25.11
N CYS A 650 -8.30 -4.75 24.85
CA CYS A 650 -9.71 -4.52 24.54
C CYS A 650 -10.11 -4.92 23.10
N ALA A 651 -9.19 -5.43 22.27
CA ALA A 651 -9.52 -6.04 20.98
C ALA A 651 -10.05 -7.49 21.19
N PRO A 652 -11.36 -7.75 21.15
CA PRO A 652 -11.92 -9.02 21.63
C PRO A 652 -11.45 -10.22 20.80
N ARG A 653 -11.30 -10.02 19.47
CA ARG A 653 -10.81 -11.06 18.55
C ARG A 653 -9.34 -11.39 18.74
N LEU A 654 -8.53 -10.42 19.15
CA LEU A 654 -7.12 -10.65 19.42
C LEU A 654 -6.98 -11.50 20.67
N MET A 655 -7.66 -11.11 21.75
CA MET A 655 -7.58 -11.80 23.02
C MET A 655 -8.07 -13.23 22.92
N ALA A 656 -9.21 -13.48 22.26
CA ALA A 656 -9.68 -14.84 22.02
C ALA A 656 -8.64 -15.72 21.30
N VAL A 657 -7.88 -15.14 20.36
CA VAL A 657 -6.83 -15.89 19.64
C VAL A 657 -5.56 -16.06 20.50
N LEU A 658 -5.11 -15.02 21.20
CA LEU A 658 -3.92 -15.09 22.06
C LEU A 658 -4.15 -16.02 23.26
N GLU A 659 -5.35 -15.98 23.85
CA GLU A 659 -5.79 -16.90 24.92
C GLU A 659 -5.81 -18.34 24.42
N ALA A 660 -6.46 -18.61 23.29
CA ALA A 660 -6.50 -19.94 22.69
C ALA A 660 -5.11 -20.47 22.31
N ALA A 661 -4.17 -19.58 21.97
CA ALA A 661 -2.79 -19.92 21.65
C ALA A 661 -1.87 -20.05 22.87
N GLY A 662 -2.36 -19.81 24.10
CA GLY A 662 -1.53 -19.77 25.31
C GLY A 662 -0.47 -18.66 25.28
N ALA A 663 -0.70 -17.60 24.50
CA ALA A 663 0.27 -16.59 24.09
C ALA A 663 0.08 -15.26 24.86
N LEU A 664 -0.57 -15.28 26.01
CA LEU A 664 -0.77 -14.09 26.86
C LEU A 664 0.44 -13.76 27.75
N GLU A 665 1.37 -14.69 27.92
CA GLU A 665 2.58 -14.46 28.69
C GLU A 665 3.45 -13.38 28.01
N PRO A 666 3.82 -12.30 28.71
CA PRO A 666 4.65 -11.26 28.13
C PRO A 666 6.02 -11.82 27.76
N VAL A 667 6.43 -11.63 26.50
CA VAL A 667 7.82 -11.85 26.11
C VAL A 667 8.67 -10.92 26.98
N ALA A 668 9.53 -11.50 27.81
CA ALA A 668 10.33 -10.77 28.80
C ALA A 668 10.95 -9.50 28.18
N ARG A 669 11.05 -8.43 28.98
CA ARG A 669 11.89 -7.28 28.65
C ARG A 669 13.32 -7.78 28.60
N GLU A 670 13.79 -8.20 27.42
CA GLU A 670 15.22 -8.35 27.21
C GLU A 670 15.81 -6.94 27.29
N GLN A 671 16.44 -6.66 28.43
CA GLN A 671 17.34 -5.52 28.54
C GLN A 671 18.36 -5.65 27.40
N PRO A 672 18.66 -4.56 26.68
CA PRO A 672 19.70 -4.59 25.66
C PRO A 672 21.00 -5.04 26.34
N ARG A 673 21.51 -6.22 25.96
CA ARG A 673 22.87 -6.64 26.30
C ARG A 673 23.88 -5.93 25.40
#